data_AF-A0A9P5PBA7-F1
#
_entry.id   AF-A0A9P5PBA7-F1
#
_cell.length_a   1.000
_cell.length_b   1.000
_cell.length_c   1.000
_cell.angle_alpha   90.00
_cell.angle_beta   90.00
_cell.angle_gamma   90.00
#
_symmetry.space_group_name_H-M   'P 1'
#
loop_
_entity.id
_entity.type
_entity.pdbx_description
1 polymer ?
#
loop_
_entity_poly.entity_id
_entity_poly.type
_entity_poly.pdbx_seq_one_letter_code
_entity_poly.pdbx_strand_id
1 'polypeptide(L)'
;MNERKPPRRLFSFDSIKSSPTRHSSSETDITPTGGPSHIDTSESNGNWALPNISESPHPTTTTLFSEREKRKGPRPPLPPVLVDATARAVTPDSPAPSSIRWNSLRQHVLPSSHSQQSSSASLTAISTQAASRTGHAKQSSKFAQKLGFRNVVNQVKQVMVDEMHQFSLDIERACLAARHVELASNVKSRNDPISNTVGSTLSLPFMSGSTITVGSGGGLASQSRSDLRQSSYGSSIVTSGRVRPLYQTLINYAGPFADGSPPLPQVPMESLVLSTLLIPFLTTERPSVTEDDRWLCIEAFQIIIKTWNPTTEIVAVERVLWCVEAALSSLPPMRTRILSVIWAITVSEETHYPASDPRVLQTLLHGLFLLLPSVSAQVSQETDTEESKLLSEIIAEVCAGSCGGLDDLHVEEEYNALFVDGDSAQRIRDAVAIEALGKCLEYSSDFTRRWLLRNSVENLWSSPDDVSFTPLLTAIHSRALQSFTRASLSLLSATSYDAKLLRSDASLIVRALQSRVFPELRSITSPTIEDVKQNVVLIALNLISLDAKDLLDWSISTIVEWYRQMPDWKVCFEKSLTSLITVNPWVNILKILPPLVRLLPEDIRRPLTPIILSTLNTRLVDDPPPYPCFPLSSLLDTFSQTYPQIFYKPLFLCAASSKEHAVVNHLCTLTALARFMPDLWIKDAEMMSIAIMSDGGPKSKKPASEATKHLSRSVKPWGIARLGQSVLLVELIAQVQGIRRARENQNGNPTFNPISEKPSMANVFTFGSASWLSRFVDWFIAYQKAHFDDDSDLVTSQAIQQIQDLYALTQTGGRSSSNHRSTAVFSLTPTRNTFTEGAEDKGIGMAAIFSQRTPILDAMARGFEARALKLLVAMSGLIRPEESKRIGNVLWKKHLEDNDPKILSAICFLVMQCAEKNPDDLLASIEVDLRSSSDDTRLAAIRKMSILTNWRFQIMSQH
;
A
#
# COMPACT_ATOMS: atom_id res chain seq x y z
N MET A 1 -41.20 -22.55 -8.63
CA MET A 1 -39.83 -22.61 -8.07
C MET A 1 -39.31 -21.18 -8.00
N ASN A 2 -38.64 -20.79 -6.91
CA ASN A 2 -38.36 -19.39 -6.63
C ASN A 2 -37.03 -18.92 -7.24
N GLU A 3 -37.07 -17.84 -8.03
CA GLU A 3 -35.88 -17.10 -8.41
C GLU A 3 -35.32 -16.33 -7.21
N ARG A 4 -34.04 -16.59 -6.86
CA ARG A 4 -33.33 -15.83 -5.82
C ARG A 4 -32.69 -14.59 -6.43
N LYS A 5 -33.15 -13.41 -5.99
CA LYS A 5 -32.48 -12.13 -6.29
C LYS A 5 -31.11 -12.07 -5.61
N PRO A 6 -30.07 -11.49 -6.25
CA PRO A 6 -28.77 -11.28 -5.62
C PRO A 6 -28.84 -10.26 -4.47
N PRO A 7 -27.94 -10.34 -3.47
CA PRO A 7 -27.98 -9.48 -2.30
C PRO A 7 -27.62 -8.03 -2.64
N ARG A 8 -28.36 -7.07 -2.04
CA ARG A 8 -28.06 -5.64 -2.14
C ARG A 8 -26.77 -5.31 -1.36
N ARG A 9 -25.91 -4.47 -1.93
CA ARG A 9 -24.79 -3.85 -1.21
C ARG A 9 -25.30 -3.14 0.05
N LEU A 10 -24.74 -3.50 1.20
CA LEU A 10 -24.66 -2.64 2.37
C LEU A 10 -23.24 -2.05 2.42
N PHE A 11 -23.15 -0.77 2.78
CA PHE A 11 -21.92 0.01 2.94
C PHE A 11 -21.18 0.40 1.64
N SER A 12 -21.30 1.68 1.31
CA SER A 12 -20.39 2.46 0.45
C SER A 12 -20.44 3.89 0.97
N PHE A 13 -19.29 4.43 1.38
CA PHE A 13 -19.16 5.79 1.88
C PHE A 13 -18.92 6.77 0.74
N ASP A 14 -19.93 6.99 -0.11
CA ASP A 14 -19.92 8.05 -1.14
C ASP A 14 -21.34 8.53 -1.42
N SER A 15 -21.88 9.40 -0.57
CA SER A 15 -23.18 10.06 -0.76
C SER A 15 -23.34 11.32 0.10
N ILE A 16 -22.43 12.29 -0.05
CA ILE A 16 -22.72 13.70 0.23
C ILE A 16 -22.53 14.44 -1.09
N LYS A 17 -23.64 14.80 -1.76
CA LYS A 17 -23.61 15.54 -3.02
C LYS A 17 -22.99 16.92 -2.82
N SER A 18 -21.89 17.20 -3.49
CA SER A 18 -21.48 18.56 -3.81
C SER A 18 -22.52 19.19 -4.76
N SER A 19 -22.87 20.45 -4.51
CA SER A 19 -23.70 21.26 -5.42
C SER A 19 -22.78 22.02 -6.40
N PRO A 20 -23.21 22.25 -7.66
CA PRO A 20 -22.35 22.87 -8.65
C PRO A 20 -22.11 24.35 -8.36
N THR A 21 -20.86 24.79 -8.44
CA THR A 21 -20.47 26.20 -8.41
C THR A 21 -20.96 26.91 -9.67
N ARG A 22 -21.76 27.97 -9.46
CA ARG A 22 -22.28 28.81 -10.53
C ARG A 22 -21.25 29.89 -10.87
N HIS A 23 -20.82 29.98 -12.13
CA HIS A 23 -19.98 31.09 -12.58
C HIS A 23 -20.71 32.43 -12.34
N SER A 24 -19.98 33.41 -11.81
CA SER A 24 -20.40 34.80 -11.73
C SER A 24 -19.28 35.65 -12.31
N SER A 25 -19.50 36.15 -13.53
CA SER A 25 -18.64 37.12 -14.20
C SER A 25 -19.23 38.52 -14.04
N SER A 26 -18.43 39.44 -13.51
CA SER A 26 -18.67 40.88 -13.59
C SER A 26 -17.34 41.62 -13.46
N GLU A 27 -16.80 42.08 -14.57
CA GLU A 27 -15.73 43.06 -14.62
C GLU A 27 -16.26 44.42 -14.15
N THR A 28 -15.48 45.15 -13.36
CA THR A 28 -15.59 46.61 -13.22
C THR A 28 -14.20 47.19 -12.98
N ASP A 29 -13.65 47.88 -13.97
CA ASP A 29 -12.47 48.73 -13.85
C ASP A 29 -12.72 49.91 -12.90
N ILE A 30 -11.81 50.15 -11.93
CA ILE A 30 -11.60 51.48 -11.33
C ILE A 30 -10.11 51.71 -11.08
N THR A 31 -9.59 52.83 -11.57
CA THR A 31 -8.21 53.34 -11.43
C THR A 31 -7.90 53.97 -10.06
N PRO A 32 -6.62 54.11 -9.66
CA PRO A 32 -6.25 54.50 -8.29
C PRO A 32 -6.04 56.01 -8.07
N THR A 33 -6.67 56.54 -7.03
CA THR A 33 -6.33 57.77 -6.27
C THR A 33 -6.83 57.54 -4.84
N GLY A 34 -6.13 57.79 -3.73
CA GLY A 34 -4.97 58.65 -3.48
C GLY A 34 -5.32 59.63 -2.36
N GLY A 35 -4.96 59.35 -1.11
CA GLY A 35 -5.25 60.24 0.04
C GLY A 35 -5.28 59.51 1.41
N PRO A 36 -4.57 60.00 2.46
CA PRO A 36 -4.48 59.33 3.76
C PRO A 36 -5.33 59.98 4.88
N SER A 37 -5.77 59.20 5.88
CA SER A 37 -6.11 59.74 7.21
C SER A 37 -6.01 58.71 8.35
N HIS A 38 -5.52 59.22 9.47
CA HIS A 38 -5.44 58.71 10.84
C HIS A 38 -6.70 58.09 11.49
N ILE A 39 -6.45 57.25 12.52
CA ILE A 39 -7.24 57.08 13.79
C ILE A 39 -8.64 56.43 13.61
N ASP A 40 -9.00 55.33 14.30
CA ASP A 40 -8.97 55.17 15.76
C ASP A 40 -8.96 53.71 16.24
N THR A 41 -8.54 53.48 17.49
CA THR A 41 -8.66 52.18 18.18
C THR A 41 -9.94 52.12 19.01
N SER A 42 -10.83 51.16 18.74
CA SER A 42 -11.95 50.84 19.63
C SER A 42 -12.08 49.34 19.88
N GLU A 43 -12.09 48.96 21.15
CA GLU A 43 -12.38 47.60 21.60
C GLU A 43 -13.85 47.25 21.29
N SER A 44 -14.10 46.05 20.76
CA SER A 44 -15.46 45.58 20.46
C SER A 44 -15.69 44.19 21.02
N ASN A 45 -16.74 44.07 21.85
CA ASN A 45 -17.13 42.83 22.52
C ASN A 45 -17.35 41.67 21.53
N GLY A 46 -16.68 40.54 21.78
CA GLY A 46 -16.82 39.31 21.00
C GLY A 46 -18.20 38.66 21.14
N ASN A 47 -19.13 39.04 20.27
CA ASN A 47 -20.46 38.46 20.21
C ASN A 47 -20.41 37.14 19.39
N TRP A 48 -20.18 36.01 20.06
CA TRP A 48 -20.06 34.68 19.44
C TRP A 48 -21.40 34.16 18.92
N ALA A 49 -21.78 34.61 17.72
CA ALA A 49 -22.86 34.03 16.93
C ALA A 49 -22.34 33.67 15.53
N LEU A 50 -22.45 32.39 15.16
CA LEU A 50 -22.17 31.89 13.81
C LEU A 50 -22.99 32.68 12.77
N PRO A 51 -22.40 33.12 11.64
CA PRO A 51 -23.16 33.80 10.60
C PRO A 51 -24.18 32.85 9.96
N ASN A 52 -25.45 33.26 9.95
CA ASN A 52 -26.53 32.49 9.35
C ASN A 52 -26.38 32.43 7.82
N ILE A 53 -26.20 31.23 7.27
CA ILE A 53 -26.41 30.95 5.85
C ILE A 53 -27.76 30.24 5.69
N SER A 54 -28.82 31.00 5.44
CA SER A 54 -29.92 30.64 4.51
C SER A 54 -31.12 31.58 4.66
N GLU A 55 -31.27 32.51 3.72
CA GLU A 55 -32.59 32.94 3.27
C GLU A 55 -32.63 32.84 1.74
N SER A 56 -33.60 32.05 1.25
CA SER A 56 -33.98 31.98 -0.16
C SER A 56 -35.52 32.02 -0.17
N PRO A 57 -36.14 32.86 -1.01
CA PRO A 57 -37.53 33.26 -0.80
C PRO A 57 -38.54 32.17 -1.19
N HIS A 58 -39.64 32.10 -0.45
CA HIS A 58 -40.81 31.30 -0.84
C HIS A 58 -41.61 31.96 -1.97
N PRO A 59 -42.23 31.17 -2.86
CA PRO A 59 -43.03 31.69 -3.97
C PRO A 59 -44.42 32.12 -3.49
N THR A 60 -44.82 33.34 -3.84
CA THR A 60 -46.22 33.79 -3.73
C THR A 60 -46.93 33.54 -5.05
N THR A 61 -48.01 32.76 -4.99
CA THR A 61 -48.94 32.57 -6.12
C THR A 61 -49.90 33.75 -6.16
N THR A 62 -49.87 34.56 -7.22
CA THR A 62 -50.97 35.46 -7.57
C THR A 62 -51.10 35.53 -9.09
N THR A 63 -52.28 35.13 -9.57
CA THR A 63 -52.66 35.15 -10.98
C THR A 63 -53.24 36.50 -11.37
N LEU A 64 -52.87 37.06 -12.53
CA LEU A 64 -53.75 37.87 -13.39
C LEU A 64 -53.15 38.10 -14.80
N PHE A 65 -54.05 38.31 -15.76
CA PHE A 65 -53.93 38.46 -17.22
C PHE A 65 -52.92 39.59 -17.66
N SER A 66 -52.41 39.67 -18.91
CA SER A 66 -53.04 39.42 -20.23
C SER A 66 -52.03 39.06 -21.36
N GLU A 67 -52.56 38.68 -22.55
CA GLU A 67 -52.05 38.81 -23.96
C GLU A 67 -50.53 38.94 -24.26
N ARG A 68 -49.89 38.41 -25.34
CA ARG A 68 -50.24 37.89 -26.69
C ARG A 68 -48.96 37.25 -27.32
N GLU A 69 -48.84 36.67 -28.52
CA GLU A 69 -49.68 36.20 -29.64
C GLU A 69 -48.97 34.96 -30.26
N LYS A 70 -49.67 34.04 -30.93
CA LYS A 70 -49.02 32.91 -31.67
C LYS A 70 -48.63 33.33 -33.10
N ARG A 71 -47.37 33.12 -33.54
CA ARG A 71 -47.00 32.99 -34.97
C ARG A 71 -45.96 31.89 -35.23
N LYS A 72 -45.89 31.42 -36.48
CA LYS A 72 -45.24 30.16 -36.93
C LYS A 72 -44.01 30.40 -37.82
N GLY A 73 -43.02 29.50 -37.73
CA GLY A 73 -42.05 29.18 -38.81
C GLY A 73 -40.91 30.19 -39.04
N PRO A 74 -39.97 29.93 -39.98
CA PRO A 74 -39.89 28.78 -40.90
C PRO A 74 -38.57 27.96 -40.85
N ARG A 75 -38.50 26.85 -41.62
CA ARG A 75 -37.25 26.10 -41.94
C ARG A 75 -36.47 26.77 -43.09
N PRO A 76 -35.13 26.70 -43.12
CA PRO A 76 -34.31 26.87 -44.33
C PRO A 76 -33.99 25.52 -45.04
N PRO A 77 -33.44 25.52 -46.28
CA PRO A 77 -33.79 24.51 -47.29
C PRO A 77 -32.67 23.54 -47.75
N LEU A 78 -33.07 22.52 -48.50
CA LEU A 78 -32.24 21.73 -49.42
C LEU A 78 -32.26 22.33 -50.84
N PRO A 79 -31.15 22.25 -51.61
CA PRO A 79 -31.15 22.25 -53.07
C PRO A 79 -30.68 20.90 -53.69
N PRO A 80 -30.88 20.66 -55.01
CA PRO A 80 -31.08 19.30 -55.53
C PRO A 80 -30.21 18.84 -56.74
N VAL A 81 -30.25 17.52 -57.03
CA VAL A 81 -30.12 16.83 -58.36
C VAL A 81 -28.79 17.01 -59.13
N LEU A 82 -27.88 16.04 -59.24
CA LEU A 82 -27.90 14.70 -59.91
C LEU A 82 -27.53 14.76 -61.41
N VAL A 83 -26.35 14.21 -61.75
CA VAL A 83 -25.97 13.66 -63.08
C VAL A 83 -25.15 12.38 -62.85
N ASP A 84 -25.47 11.32 -63.59
CA ASP A 84 -24.80 10.00 -63.53
C ASP A 84 -23.39 9.97 -64.13
N ALA A 85 -22.52 9.11 -63.58
CA ALA A 85 -21.73 8.15 -64.36
C ALA A 85 -20.98 7.11 -63.49
N THR A 86 -21.55 5.90 -63.38
CA THR A 86 -20.86 4.59 -63.34
C THR A 86 -19.67 4.35 -62.37
N ALA A 87 -19.87 3.46 -61.39
CA ALA A 87 -19.24 2.12 -61.31
C ALA A 87 -18.88 1.62 -59.88
N ARG A 88 -19.52 0.50 -59.52
CA ARG A 88 -19.09 -0.63 -58.66
C ARG A 88 -19.38 -0.67 -57.15
N ALA A 89 -19.98 -1.83 -56.83
CA ALA A 89 -19.77 -2.68 -55.66
C ALA A 89 -20.36 -2.23 -54.31
N VAL A 90 -21.55 -2.79 -54.03
CA VAL A 90 -22.14 -2.93 -52.69
C VAL A 90 -21.28 -3.85 -51.83
N THR A 91 -20.98 -3.42 -50.60
CA THR A 91 -20.69 -4.30 -49.45
C THR A 91 -21.45 -3.81 -48.20
N PRO A 92 -21.89 -4.71 -47.30
CA PRO A 92 -22.74 -4.38 -46.16
C PRO A 92 -21.96 -4.01 -44.89
N ASP A 93 -22.67 -3.40 -43.94
CA ASP A 93 -22.15 -2.97 -42.63
C ASP A 93 -21.42 -4.10 -41.88
N SER A 94 -20.22 -3.79 -41.36
CA SER A 94 -19.46 -4.68 -40.47
C SER A 94 -19.46 -4.17 -39.02
N PRO A 95 -19.74 -5.04 -38.03
CA PRO A 95 -19.73 -4.65 -36.62
C PRO A 95 -18.30 -4.63 -36.02
N ALA A 96 -18.16 -3.92 -34.89
CA ALA A 96 -16.87 -3.65 -34.24
C ALA A 96 -16.05 -4.92 -33.87
N PRO A 97 -14.70 -4.85 -33.95
CA PRO A 97 -13.81 -6.02 -33.95
C PRO A 97 -13.66 -6.76 -32.60
N SER A 98 -14.19 -6.22 -31.50
CA SER A 98 -14.02 -6.79 -30.15
C SER A 98 -14.91 -7.99 -29.84
N SER A 99 -15.96 -8.25 -30.62
CA SER A 99 -16.93 -9.34 -30.35
C SER A 99 -16.56 -10.68 -30.98
N ILE A 100 -15.90 -10.68 -32.15
CA ILE A 100 -15.58 -11.90 -32.92
C ILE A 100 -14.45 -12.70 -32.25
N ARG A 101 -13.42 -12.02 -31.73
CA ARG A 101 -12.28 -12.64 -31.04
C ARG A 101 -12.71 -13.45 -29.80
N TRP A 102 -13.69 -12.95 -29.04
CA TRP A 102 -14.20 -13.63 -27.83
C TRP A 102 -15.13 -14.81 -28.12
N ASN A 103 -15.85 -14.82 -29.24
CA ASN A 103 -16.67 -15.97 -29.63
C ASN A 103 -15.84 -17.11 -30.23
N SER A 104 -14.77 -16.80 -30.98
CA SER A 104 -13.85 -17.81 -31.51
C SER A 104 -13.09 -18.55 -30.39
N LEU A 105 -12.67 -17.83 -29.34
CA LEU A 105 -12.04 -18.41 -28.15
C LEU A 105 -12.96 -19.35 -27.34
N ARG A 106 -14.28 -19.17 -27.40
CA ARG A 106 -15.25 -20.04 -26.70
C ARG A 106 -15.58 -21.33 -27.45
N GLN A 107 -15.26 -21.43 -28.73
CA GLN A 107 -15.53 -22.62 -29.55
C GLN A 107 -14.44 -23.69 -29.49
N HIS A 108 -13.24 -23.35 -28.98
CA HIS A 108 -12.10 -24.27 -28.90
C HIS A 108 -11.83 -24.88 -27.51
N VAL A 109 -12.64 -24.58 -26.49
CA VAL A 109 -12.39 -25.03 -25.09
C VAL A 109 -13.61 -25.69 -24.45
N LEU A 110 -14.27 -26.62 -25.16
CA LEU A 110 -15.22 -27.59 -24.57
C LEU A 110 -15.22 -28.91 -25.36
N PRO A 111 -14.71 -30.04 -24.81
CA PRO A 111 -14.97 -31.36 -25.38
C PRO A 111 -16.43 -31.76 -25.13
N SER A 112 -17.13 -32.12 -26.20
CA SER A 112 -18.53 -32.57 -26.13
C SER A 112 -18.64 -33.90 -25.41
N SER A 113 -19.56 -34.00 -24.43
CA SER A 113 -19.82 -35.24 -23.69
C SER A 113 -21.31 -35.59 -23.69
N HIS A 114 -21.64 -36.74 -24.26
CA HIS A 114 -22.92 -37.41 -24.05
C HIS A 114 -22.69 -38.92 -23.86
N SER A 115 -23.01 -39.37 -22.63
CA SER A 115 -23.43 -40.71 -22.16
C SER A 115 -23.28 -41.92 -23.11
N GLN A 116 -22.78 -43.09 -22.67
CA GLN A 116 -23.39 -43.87 -21.57
C GLN A 116 -22.44 -44.89 -20.89
N GLN A 117 -22.68 -45.09 -19.59
CA GLN A 117 -22.63 -46.33 -18.77
C GLN A 117 -21.37 -47.24 -18.62
N SER A 118 -21.22 -47.66 -17.35
CA SER A 118 -20.63 -48.91 -16.81
C SER A 118 -19.11 -49.17 -16.81
N SER A 119 -18.55 -49.00 -15.60
CA SER A 119 -17.87 -50.06 -14.81
C SER A 119 -16.45 -50.57 -15.13
N SER A 120 -15.61 -50.47 -14.08
CA SER A 120 -14.57 -51.43 -13.62
C SER A 120 -13.24 -51.66 -14.38
N ALA A 121 -12.16 -51.29 -13.67
CA ALA A 121 -10.95 -52.08 -13.35
C ALA A 121 -9.88 -52.44 -14.43
N SER A 122 -8.65 -52.00 -14.11
CA SER A 122 -7.37 -52.75 -14.11
C SER A 122 -6.78 -53.46 -15.36
N LEU A 123 -5.57 -52.97 -15.71
CA LEU A 123 -4.34 -53.72 -16.05
C LEU A 123 -4.20 -54.55 -17.37
N THR A 124 -3.00 -54.40 -17.94
CA THR A 124 -2.19 -55.37 -18.72
C THR A 124 -2.64 -55.88 -20.10
N ALA A 125 -1.91 -55.38 -21.12
CA ALA A 125 -1.01 -56.15 -22.01
C ALA A 125 -1.55 -57.05 -23.18
N ILE A 126 -0.70 -57.10 -24.23
CA ILE A 126 -0.50 -58.20 -25.22
C ILE A 126 -1.49 -58.32 -26.42
N SER A 127 -0.96 -57.84 -27.57
CA SER A 127 -0.74 -58.62 -28.81
C SER A 127 -1.86 -58.95 -29.83
N THR A 128 -1.50 -58.66 -31.09
CA THR A 128 -1.74 -59.42 -32.36
C THR A 128 -3.10 -59.47 -33.07
N GLN A 129 -2.95 -59.25 -34.40
CA GLN A 129 -3.66 -59.87 -35.54
C GLN A 129 -5.01 -59.30 -36.04
N ALA A 130 -4.88 -58.59 -37.18
CA ALA A 130 -5.40 -59.00 -38.50
C ALA A 130 -6.81 -58.61 -39.00
N ALA A 131 -6.77 -58.08 -40.24
CA ALA A 131 -7.62 -58.41 -41.40
C ALA A 131 -8.67 -57.38 -41.93
N SER A 132 -8.91 -57.50 -43.25
CA SER A 132 -9.84 -56.76 -44.14
C SER A 132 -9.49 -55.27 -44.44
N ARG A 133 -9.19 -54.87 -45.70
CA ARG A 133 -10.04 -54.76 -46.93
C ARG A 133 -11.10 -53.66 -46.76
N THR A 134 -11.37 -52.71 -47.67
CA THR A 134 -11.07 -52.42 -49.10
C THR A 134 -11.41 -50.93 -49.34
N GLY A 135 -10.98 -50.17 -50.36
CA GLY A 135 -10.15 -50.45 -51.53
C GLY A 135 -9.96 -49.22 -52.44
N HIS A 136 -9.02 -49.35 -53.37
CA HIS A 136 -8.97 -48.79 -54.73
C HIS A 136 -9.55 -47.39 -55.10
N ALA A 137 -8.63 -46.46 -55.38
CA ALA A 137 -8.67 -45.67 -56.61
C ALA A 137 -7.23 -45.44 -57.13
N LYS A 138 -6.89 -46.05 -58.28
CA LYS A 138 -5.60 -45.81 -58.96
C LYS A 138 -5.82 -44.76 -60.05
N GLN A 139 -5.07 -43.65 -60.02
CA GLN A 139 -4.70 -42.94 -61.24
C GLN A 139 -3.18 -42.88 -61.34
N SER A 140 -2.63 -43.66 -62.27
CA SER A 140 -1.19 -43.74 -62.53
C SER A 140 -0.78 -42.68 -63.54
N SER A 141 -0.24 -41.55 -63.07
CA SER A 141 0.50 -40.63 -63.94
C SER A 141 1.90 -41.20 -64.23
N LYS A 142 2.02 -41.93 -65.34
CA LYS A 142 3.31 -42.39 -65.88
C LYS A 142 3.95 -41.29 -66.74
N PHE A 143 4.38 -40.17 -66.15
CA PHE A 143 5.09 -39.12 -66.90
C PHE A 143 6.16 -38.34 -66.11
N ALA A 144 6.82 -38.98 -65.13
CA ALA A 144 7.88 -38.35 -64.32
C ALA A 144 9.13 -39.24 -64.12
N GLN A 145 9.50 -40.05 -65.13
CA GLN A 145 10.79 -40.77 -65.16
C GLN A 145 11.83 -40.05 -66.04
N LYS A 146 12.12 -38.78 -65.71
CA LYS A 146 13.31 -38.08 -66.19
C LYS A 146 13.57 -36.84 -65.32
N LEU A 147 14.35 -37.01 -64.25
CA LEU A 147 15.13 -35.99 -63.51
C LEU A 147 15.64 -36.63 -62.18
N GLY A 148 16.84 -37.22 -62.19
CA GLY A 148 17.45 -37.88 -61.02
C GLY A 148 17.78 -36.96 -59.84
N PHE A 149 17.67 -35.65 -60.03
CA PHE A 149 18.04 -34.63 -59.04
C PHE A 149 17.17 -34.64 -57.77
N ARG A 150 15.89 -35.02 -57.85
CA ARG A 150 14.98 -34.96 -56.68
C ARG A 150 15.36 -35.96 -55.59
N ASN A 151 15.96 -37.10 -55.95
CA ASN A 151 16.46 -38.08 -54.97
C ASN A 151 17.73 -37.57 -54.28
N VAL A 152 18.65 -36.96 -55.03
CA VAL A 152 19.89 -36.38 -54.49
C VAL A 152 19.57 -35.24 -53.51
N VAL A 153 18.66 -34.33 -53.86
CA VAL A 153 18.25 -33.23 -52.95
C VAL A 153 17.62 -33.75 -51.66
N ASN A 154 16.79 -34.79 -51.73
CA ASN A 154 16.21 -35.41 -50.52
C ASN A 154 17.27 -36.13 -49.68
N GLN A 155 18.24 -36.79 -50.32
CA GLN A 155 19.33 -37.47 -49.62
C GLN A 155 20.27 -36.48 -48.92
N VAL A 156 20.64 -35.37 -49.58
CA VAL A 156 21.42 -34.29 -48.97
C VAL A 156 20.67 -33.67 -47.79
N LYS A 157 19.35 -33.42 -47.91
CA LYS A 157 18.54 -32.94 -46.78
C LYS A 157 18.51 -33.92 -45.61
N GLN A 158 18.43 -35.23 -45.87
CA GLN A 158 18.47 -36.23 -44.81
C GLN A 158 19.82 -36.24 -44.11
N VAL A 159 20.93 -36.21 -44.85
CA VAL A 159 22.29 -36.12 -44.28
C VAL A 159 22.43 -34.89 -43.40
N MET A 160 22.00 -33.70 -43.84
CA MET A 160 22.04 -32.48 -43.02
C MET A 160 21.19 -32.57 -41.74
N VAL A 161 20.07 -33.31 -41.76
CA VAL A 161 19.23 -33.53 -40.56
C VAL A 161 19.91 -34.52 -39.60
N ASP A 162 20.50 -35.59 -40.13
CA ASP A 162 21.23 -36.58 -39.34
C ASP A 162 22.51 -35.97 -38.72
N GLU A 163 23.22 -35.11 -39.46
CA GLU A 163 24.36 -34.30 -38.99
C GLU A 163 23.95 -33.28 -37.92
N MET A 164 22.84 -32.56 -38.10
CA MET A 164 22.31 -31.62 -37.09
C MET A 164 21.90 -32.34 -35.81
N HIS A 165 21.31 -33.53 -35.92
CA HIS A 165 20.96 -34.37 -34.77
C HIS A 165 22.22 -34.87 -34.05
N GLN A 166 23.23 -35.33 -34.79
CA GLN A 166 24.52 -35.74 -34.23
C GLN A 166 25.25 -34.58 -33.53
N PHE A 167 25.27 -33.38 -34.14
CA PHE A 167 25.80 -32.16 -33.54
C PHE A 167 25.08 -31.83 -32.23
N SER A 168 23.75 -31.94 -32.19
CA SER A 168 22.96 -31.71 -30.97
C SER A 168 23.34 -32.70 -29.85
N LEU A 169 23.49 -33.98 -30.15
CA LEU A 169 23.88 -35.01 -29.18
C LEU A 169 25.31 -34.80 -28.64
N ASP A 170 26.23 -34.38 -29.51
CA ASP A 170 27.63 -34.13 -29.12
C ASP A 170 27.74 -32.84 -28.28
N ILE A 171 27.00 -31.79 -28.62
CA ILE A 171 26.88 -30.56 -27.83
C ILE A 171 26.25 -30.84 -26.46
N GLU A 172 25.16 -31.60 -26.39
CA GLU A 172 24.54 -31.99 -25.12
C GLU A 172 25.53 -32.76 -24.24
N ARG A 173 26.22 -33.76 -24.80
CA ARG A 173 27.25 -34.54 -24.09
C ARG A 173 28.40 -33.65 -23.60
N ALA A 174 28.87 -32.72 -24.42
CA ALA A 174 29.96 -31.82 -24.06
C ALA A 174 29.53 -30.79 -22.99
N CYS A 175 28.31 -30.28 -23.04
CA CYS A 175 27.74 -29.39 -22.01
C CYS A 175 27.55 -30.13 -20.68
N LEU A 176 27.07 -31.37 -20.71
CA LEU A 176 26.96 -32.22 -19.52
C LEU A 176 28.34 -32.50 -18.91
N ALA A 177 29.34 -32.83 -19.72
CA ALA A 177 30.72 -33.06 -19.27
C ALA A 177 31.32 -31.82 -18.59
N ALA A 178 31.14 -30.62 -19.17
CA ALA A 178 31.63 -29.37 -18.59
C ALA A 178 30.92 -29.01 -17.27
N ARG A 179 29.66 -29.40 -17.10
CA ARG A 179 28.86 -29.14 -15.88
C ARG A 179 29.12 -30.10 -14.73
N HIS A 180 29.49 -31.35 -14.99
CA HIS A 180 29.48 -32.44 -14.00
C HIS A 180 30.89 -32.93 -13.61
N VAL A 181 31.88 -32.05 -13.59
CA VAL A 181 33.30 -32.45 -13.44
C VAL A 181 33.61 -33.12 -12.09
N GLU A 182 32.84 -32.87 -11.01
CA GLU A 182 33.15 -33.39 -9.67
C GLU A 182 31.97 -34.09 -8.96
N LEU A 183 32.01 -35.42 -9.00
CA LEU A 183 31.45 -36.31 -7.96
C LEU A 183 32.09 -37.72 -7.95
N ALA A 184 32.87 -38.09 -8.97
CA ALA A 184 33.28 -39.47 -9.23
C ALA A 184 34.55 -39.98 -8.51
N SER A 185 35.31 -39.15 -7.78
CA SER A 185 36.70 -39.47 -7.38
C SER A 185 36.99 -39.65 -5.88
N ASN A 186 35.98 -39.67 -5.00
CA ASN A 186 36.19 -39.83 -3.54
C ASN A 186 35.72 -41.17 -2.94
N VAL A 187 35.33 -42.16 -3.75
CA VAL A 187 35.17 -43.55 -3.30
C VAL A 187 36.54 -44.24 -3.24
N LYS A 188 37.43 -43.75 -2.38
CA LYS A 188 38.69 -44.42 -2.06
C LYS A 188 38.39 -45.48 -0.99
N SER A 189 38.46 -46.74 -1.39
CA SER A 189 38.17 -47.91 -0.55
C SER A 189 38.91 -47.86 0.79
N ARG A 190 38.15 -47.76 1.89
CA ARG A 190 38.66 -47.92 3.25
C ARG A 190 38.88 -49.40 3.55
N ASN A 191 40.11 -49.87 3.36
CA ASN A 191 40.58 -51.15 3.93
C ASN A 191 41.32 -50.86 5.24
N ASP A 192 40.69 -51.15 6.37
CA ASP A 192 41.32 -51.18 7.68
C ASP A 192 42.11 -52.52 7.85
N PRO A 193 43.34 -52.54 8.42
CA PRO A 193 44.12 -53.76 8.57
C PRO A 193 44.02 -54.38 9.97
N ILE A 194 43.54 -55.63 10.10
CA ILE A 194 43.60 -56.39 11.37
C ILE A 194 44.09 -57.83 11.14
N SER A 195 45.21 -58.13 11.82
CA SER A 195 45.69 -59.41 12.35
C SER A 195 45.27 -60.75 11.73
N ASN A 196 46.28 -61.50 11.31
CA ASN A 196 46.36 -62.97 11.23
C ASN A 196 45.53 -63.72 12.29
N THR A 197 44.86 -64.82 11.92
CA THR A 197 44.86 -66.09 12.68
C THR A 197 44.53 -67.30 11.78
N VAL A 198 45.35 -68.34 11.93
CA VAL A 198 45.24 -69.77 11.57
C VAL A 198 43.81 -70.35 11.35
N GLY A 199 43.63 -71.17 10.30
CA GLY A 199 42.48 -72.09 10.16
C GLY A 199 42.49 -72.89 8.86
N SER A 200 42.63 -74.22 8.94
CA SER A 200 42.86 -75.11 7.78
C SER A 200 41.63 -75.98 7.42
N THR A 201 41.70 -76.67 6.28
CA THR A 201 40.93 -77.89 5.89
C THR A 201 39.41 -77.78 5.67
N LEU A 202 38.71 -78.62 4.88
CA LEU A 202 38.98 -79.42 3.66
C LEU A 202 37.63 -80.03 3.22
N SER A 203 37.24 -79.98 1.95
CA SER A 203 36.53 -81.08 1.23
C SER A 203 36.27 -80.76 -0.25
N LEU A 204 36.57 -81.73 -1.10
CA LEU A 204 36.34 -81.81 -2.55
C LEU A 204 35.15 -82.77 -2.80
N PRO A 205 34.85 -83.24 -4.05
CA PRO A 205 34.63 -82.57 -5.34
C PRO A 205 33.25 -82.96 -5.96
N PHE A 206 32.86 -82.47 -7.15
CA PHE A 206 32.40 -83.31 -8.30
C PHE A 206 32.10 -82.52 -9.61
N MET A 207 32.85 -82.85 -10.67
CA MET A 207 32.60 -82.93 -12.13
C MET A 207 31.77 -81.94 -13.00
N SER A 208 32.20 -81.91 -14.28
CA SER A 208 31.49 -81.53 -15.53
C SER A 208 31.37 -80.02 -15.86
N GLY A 209 31.80 -79.50 -17.02
CA GLY A 209 32.58 -80.06 -18.13
C GLY A 209 31.80 -80.28 -19.44
N SER A 210 32.00 -79.40 -20.44
CA SER A 210 31.95 -79.73 -21.88
C SER A 210 32.37 -78.55 -22.77
N THR A 211 33.27 -78.82 -23.72
CA THR A 211 33.68 -77.97 -24.86
C THR A 211 32.78 -78.20 -26.08
N ILE A 212 32.93 -77.36 -27.12
CA ILE A 212 33.20 -77.82 -28.50
C ILE A 212 33.89 -76.70 -29.28
N THR A 213 34.92 -77.07 -30.06
CA THR A 213 35.61 -76.28 -31.08
C THR A 213 35.78 -77.15 -32.33
N VAL A 214 35.51 -76.61 -33.53
CA VAL A 214 36.09 -77.01 -34.84
C VAL A 214 35.95 -75.77 -35.75
N GLY A 215 36.91 -75.39 -36.60
CA GLY A 215 38.11 -76.12 -37.01
C GLY A 215 39.26 -75.25 -37.54
N SER A 216 40.30 -75.95 -37.98
CA SER A 216 41.63 -75.42 -38.32
C SER A 216 41.89 -75.49 -39.82
N GLY A 217 42.79 -74.63 -40.32
CA GLY A 217 43.36 -74.67 -41.67
C GLY A 217 44.58 -73.77 -41.74
N GLY A 218 45.79 -74.36 -41.80
CA GLY A 218 47.05 -73.64 -41.63
C GLY A 218 47.84 -73.37 -42.92
N GLY A 219 48.89 -72.55 -42.77
CA GLY A 219 49.96 -72.27 -43.73
C GLY A 219 50.85 -71.18 -43.13
N LEU A 220 52.08 -71.47 -42.70
CA LEU A 220 53.32 -71.63 -43.47
C LEU A 220 53.86 -70.33 -44.07
N ALA A 221 55.17 -70.11 -43.84
CA ALA A 221 56.04 -69.13 -44.49
C ALA A 221 55.71 -67.64 -44.20
N SER A 222 56.61 -66.67 -44.40
CA SER A 222 58.09 -66.62 -44.41
C SER A 222 58.47 -65.18 -44.73
N GLN A 223 59.46 -64.59 -44.04
CA GLN A 223 60.14 -63.33 -44.44
C GLN A 223 59.21 -62.08 -44.52
N SER A 224 59.69 -60.84 -44.51
CA SER A 224 60.89 -60.26 -43.87
C SER A 224 60.60 -58.75 -43.61
N ARG A 225 61.55 -58.05 -42.99
CA ARG A 225 61.90 -56.61 -43.17
C ARG A 225 60.88 -55.74 -43.96
N SER A 226 60.47 -54.56 -43.48
CA SER A 226 61.33 -53.53 -42.86
C SER A 226 60.52 -52.40 -42.19
N ASP A 227 61.15 -51.71 -41.23
CA ASP A 227 61.18 -50.25 -41.11
C ASP A 227 59.85 -49.43 -41.19
N LEU A 228 59.35 -48.93 -40.06
CA LEU A 228 59.77 -47.61 -39.55
C LEU A 228 59.06 -47.18 -38.23
N ARG A 229 59.88 -46.61 -37.35
CA ARG A 229 59.57 -45.71 -36.22
C ARG A 229 58.14 -45.17 -36.13
N GLN A 230 57.44 -45.51 -35.06
CA GLN A 230 56.42 -44.63 -34.48
C GLN A 230 56.93 -44.11 -33.12
N SER A 231 56.97 -42.80 -32.96
CA SER A 231 57.58 -42.13 -31.81
C SER A 231 56.66 -42.11 -30.61
N SER A 232 57.12 -42.66 -29.48
CA SER A 232 56.53 -42.37 -28.16
C SER A 232 56.81 -40.91 -27.79
N TYR A 233 55.84 -40.02 -28.01
CA TYR A 233 55.82 -38.72 -27.33
C TYR A 233 55.09 -38.87 -26.00
N GLY A 234 55.75 -38.44 -24.92
CA GLY A 234 55.20 -38.55 -23.57
C GLY A 234 53.93 -37.72 -23.42
N SER A 235 52.87 -38.34 -22.90
CA SER A 235 51.68 -37.64 -22.45
C SER A 235 52.05 -36.77 -21.24
N SER A 236 52.28 -35.48 -21.47
CA SER A 236 52.23 -34.49 -20.40
C SER A 236 50.86 -34.54 -19.73
N ILE A 237 50.83 -34.37 -18.41
CA ILE A 237 49.58 -34.28 -17.65
C ILE A 237 48.96 -32.91 -17.98
N VAL A 238 48.21 -32.85 -19.08
CA VAL A 238 47.45 -31.67 -19.47
C VAL A 238 46.27 -31.56 -18.51
N THR A 239 46.31 -30.54 -17.64
CA THR A 239 45.17 -30.10 -16.84
C THR A 239 44.00 -29.86 -17.78
N SER A 240 43.04 -30.78 -17.73
CA SER A 240 41.90 -30.77 -18.65
C SER A 240 40.87 -29.78 -18.13
N GLY A 241 40.97 -28.53 -18.59
CA GLY A 241 40.02 -27.46 -18.27
C GLY A 241 38.59 -27.90 -18.54
N ARG A 242 37.66 -27.51 -17.64
CA ARG A 242 36.31 -28.06 -17.57
C ARG A 242 35.53 -27.86 -18.88
N VAL A 243 35.80 -26.76 -19.58
CA VAL A 243 35.07 -26.37 -20.80
C VAL A 243 35.70 -26.92 -22.10
N ARG A 244 36.88 -27.52 -22.01
CA ARG A 244 37.63 -28.03 -23.19
C ARG A 244 36.84 -28.99 -24.11
N PRO A 245 36.01 -29.93 -23.61
CA PRO A 245 35.21 -30.79 -24.48
C PRO A 245 34.20 -30.00 -25.34
N LEU A 246 33.60 -28.95 -24.78
CA LEU A 246 32.64 -28.10 -25.49
C LEU A 246 33.34 -27.24 -26.55
N TYR A 247 34.48 -26.64 -26.20
CA TYR A 247 35.32 -25.90 -27.15
C TYR A 247 35.77 -26.76 -28.34
N GLN A 248 36.26 -27.98 -28.08
CA GLN A 248 36.65 -28.93 -29.13
C GLN A 248 35.47 -29.34 -30.01
N THR A 249 34.29 -29.57 -29.42
CA THR A 249 33.08 -29.88 -30.18
C THR A 249 32.70 -28.72 -31.10
N LEU A 250 32.70 -27.48 -30.59
CA LEU A 250 32.41 -26.28 -31.39
C LEU A 250 33.41 -26.10 -32.54
N ILE A 251 34.71 -26.26 -32.33
CA ILE A 251 35.72 -26.22 -33.42
C ILE A 251 35.42 -27.25 -34.51
N ASN A 252 35.14 -28.49 -34.11
CA ASN A 252 34.94 -29.60 -35.06
C ASN A 252 33.74 -29.38 -36.00
N TYR A 253 32.70 -28.71 -35.53
CA TYR A 253 31.51 -28.36 -36.34
C TYR A 253 31.57 -26.95 -36.96
N ALA A 254 32.60 -26.14 -36.64
CA ALA A 254 32.81 -24.81 -37.20
C ALA A 254 33.76 -24.78 -38.42
N GLY A 255 34.65 -25.77 -38.53
CA GLY A 255 35.48 -25.93 -39.72
C GLY A 255 34.65 -26.35 -40.96
N PRO A 256 35.10 -26.04 -42.18
CA PRO A 256 34.54 -26.67 -43.36
C PRO A 256 34.73 -28.19 -43.26
N PHE A 257 33.67 -28.95 -43.51
CA PHE A 257 33.75 -30.41 -43.52
C PHE A 257 34.74 -30.89 -44.60
N ALA A 258 35.23 -32.12 -44.48
CA ALA A 258 36.20 -32.68 -45.44
C ALA A 258 35.71 -32.66 -46.91
N ASP A 259 34.39 -32.65 -47.10
CA ASP A 259 33.72 -32.59 -48.41
C ASP A 259 33.52 -31.16 -48.94
N GLY A 260 33.95 -30.14 -48.20
CA GLY A 260 33.84 -28.73 -48.57
C GLY A 260 32.45 -28.13 -48.40
N SER A 261 31.52 -28.80 -47.71
CA SER A 261 30.22 -28.24 -47.36
C SER A 261 30.36 -27.08 -46.37
N PRO A 262 29.48 -26.06 -46.46
CA PRO A 262 29.44 -24.99 -45.47
C PRO A 262 29.07 -25.54 -44.08
N PRO A 263 29.46 -24.85 -42.99
CA PRO A 263 29.04 -25.22 -41.65
C PRO A 263 27.51 -25.26 -41.53
N LEU A 264 27.00 -26.05 -40.59
CA LEU A 264 25.56 -26.09 -40.29
C LEU A 264 25.05 -24.68 -39.96
N PRO A 265 23.79 -24.32 -40.28
CA PRO A 265 23.34 -22.93 -40.25
C PRO A 265 23.11 -22.33 -38.85
N GLN A 266 23.07 -23.16 -37.80
CA GLN A 266 22.74 -22.74 -36.43
C GLN A 266 23.42 -23.65 -35.39
N VAL A 267 23.62 -23.14 -34.17
CA VAL A 267 24.04 -23.95 -33.01
C VAL A 267 22.82 -24.66 -32.40
N PRO A 268 22.82 -25.99 -32.26
CA PRO A 268 21.77 -26.70 -31.54
C PRO A 268 21.85 -26.39 -30.04
N MET A 269 20.70 -26.22 -29.40
CA MET A 269 20.59 -25.96 -27.95
C MET A 269 21.41 -24.75 -27.48
N GLU A 270 21.47 -23.67 -28.26
CA GLU A 270 22.39 -22.54 -28.02
C GLU A 270 22.31 -21.96 -26.60
N SER A 271 21.12 -21.80 -26.02
CA SER A 271 20.95 -21.35 -24.62
C SER A 271 21.62 -22.28 -23.59
N LEU A 272 21.67 -23.60 -23.83
CA LEU A 272 22.44 -24.56 -23.01
C LEU A 272 23.95 -24.37 -23.20
N VAL A 273 24.41 -24.08 -24.42
CA VAL A 273 25.82 -23.79 -24.73
C VAL A 273 26.26 -22.52 -24.02
N LEU A 274 25.56 -21.39 -24.23
CA LEU A 274 25.85 -20.10 -23.60
C LEU A 274 25.86 -20.20 -22.08
N SER A 275 24.81 -20.77 -21.48
CA SER A 275 24.76 -20.95 -20.03
C SER A 275 25.81 -21.94 -19.49
N THR A 276 26.41 -22.80 -20.33
CA THR A 276 27.57 -23.63 -19.94
C THR A 276 28.87 -22.84 -20.01
N LEU A 277 29.08 -22.06 -21.08
CA LEU A 277 30.23 -21.16 -21.22
C LEU A 277 30.25 -20.04 -20.16
N LEU A 278 29.10 -19.72 -19.56
CA LEU A 278 29.03 -18.72 -18.48
C LEU A 278 29.51 -19.24 -17.12
N ILE A 279 29.56 -20.55 -16.91
CA ILE A 279 29.84 -21.15 -15.59
C ILE A 279 31.16 -20.65 -14.97
N PRO A 280 32.31 -20.62 -15.70
CA PRO A 280 33.58 -20.16 -15.12
C PRO A 280 33.58 -18.69 -14.67
N PHE A 281 32.67 -17.87 -15.19
CA PHE A 281 32.49 -16.47 -14.78
C PHE A 281 31.69 -16.37 -13.47
N LEU A 282 30.67 -17.21 -13.30
CA LEU A 282 29.79 -17.23 -12.13
C LEU A 282 30.42 -17.94 -10.90
N THR A 283 31.42 -18.81 -11.10
CA THR A 283 32.07 -19.51 -9.99
C THR A 283 32.97 -18.59 -9.15
N THR A 284 32.73 -18.57 -7.83
CA THR A 284 33.59 -17.89 -6.82
C THR A 284 34.83 -18.70 -6.43
N GLU A 285 35.29 -19.61 -7.30
CA GLU A 285 36.50 -20.41 -7.09
C GLU A 285 37.78 -19.54 -7.16
N ARG A 286 38.95 -20.11 -6.81
CA ARG A 286 40.22 -19.36 -6.86
C ARG A 286 40.53 -18.93 -8.32
N PRO A 287 40.81 -17.64 -8.56
CA PRO A 287 40.85 -17.07 -9.92
C PRO A 287 41.83 -17.80 -10.85
N SER A 288 42.99 -18.20 -10.33
CA SER A 288 44.08 -18.82 -11.11
C SER A 288 43.74 -20.17 -11.76
N VAL A 289 42.71 -20.88 -11.30
CA VAL A 289 42.27 -22.15 -11.94
C VAL A 289 41.17 -21.87 -12.98
N THR A 290 40.40 -20.80 -12.77
CA THR A 290 39.28 -20.42 -13.66
C THR A 290 39.70 -19.53 -14.83
N GLU A 291 40.86 -18.87 -14.78
CA GLU A 291 41.29 -17.94 -15.84
C GLU A 291 41.44 -18.63 -17.21
N ASP A 292 42.15 -19.76 -17.29
CA ASP A 292 42.30 -20.53 -18.54
C ASP A 292 40.94 -20.98 -19.10
N ASP A 293 40.05 -21.50 -18.24
CA ASP A 293 38.70 -21.92 -18.65
C ASP A 293 37.85 -20.73 -19.13
N ARG A 294 37.97 -19.54 -18.51
CA ARG A 294 37.28 -18.31 -18.94
C ARG A 294 37.81 -17.80 -20.28
N TRP A 295 39.12 -17.80 -20.53
CA TRP A 295 39.69 -17.48 -21.84
C TRP A 295 39.19 -18.44 -22.91
N LEU A 296 39.15 -19.75 -22.60
CA LEU A 296 38.61 -20.77 -23.49
C LEU A 296 37.12 -20.59 -23.76
N CYS A 297 36.35 -20.08 -22.80
CA CYS A 297 34.94 -19.70 -23.01
C CYS A 297 34.79 -18.50 -23.96
N ILE A 298 35.63 -17.47 -23.82
CA ILE A 298 35.64 -16.32 -24.75
C ILE A 298 35.98 -16.80 -26.17
N GLU A 299 36.91 -17.74 -26.31
CA GLU A 299 37.28 -18.32 -27.60
C GLU A 299 36.18 -19.19 -28.20
N ALA A 300 35.56 -20.05 -27.38
CA ALA A 300 34.38 -20.84 -27.78
C ALA A 300 33.24 -19.92 -28.26
N PHE A 301 32.97 -18.84 -27.54
CA PHE A 301 31.95 -17.87 -27.91
C PHE A 301 32.32 -17.05 -29.17
N GLN A 302 33.61 -16.68 -29.33
CA GLN A 302 34.09 -16.03 -30.55
C GLN A 302 34.01 -16.94 -31.79
N ILE A 303 34.11 -18.27 -31.63
CA ILE A 303 33.79 -19.22 -32.70
C ILE A 303 32.29 -19.17 -32.98
N ILE A 304 31.44 -19.20 -31.93
CA ILE A 304 29.98 -19.22 -32.10
C ILE A 304 29.50 -18.06 -32.98
N ILE A 305 29.89 -16.83 -32.66
CA ILE A 305 29.44 -15.62 -33.37
C ILE A 305 30.01 -15.49 -34.78
N LYS A 306 31.15 -16.12 -35.09
CA LYS A 306 31.78 -16.10 -36.42
C LYS A 306 31.25 -17.16 -37.37
N THR A 307 30.72 -18.25 -36.82
CA THR A 307 30.32 -19.44 -37.59
C THR A 307 28.81 -19.53 -37.79
N TRP A 308 28.02 -19.17 -36.78
CA TRP A 308 26.57 -19.36 -36.78
C TRP A 308 25.84 -18.05 -36.53
N ASN A 309 25.01 -17.63 -37.48
CA ASN A 309 24.12 -16.49 -37.30
C ASN A 309 23.04 -16.81 -36.25
N PRO A 310 22.60 -15.83 -35.45
CA PRO A 310 21.48 -16.04 -34.53
C PRO A 310 20.19 -16.30 -35.32
N THR A 311 19.39 -17.26 -34.87
CA THR A 311 18.16 -17.67 -35.57
C THR A 311 16.99 -16.72 -35.35
N THR A 312 17.06 -15.91 -34.30
CA THR A 312 16.06 -14.91 -33.89
C THR A 312 16.75 -13.77 -33.16
N GLU A 313 16.10 -12.60 -33.09
CA GLU A 313 16.58 -11.44 -32.31
C GLU A 313 16.77 -11.77 -30.82
N ILE A 314 15.93 -12.66 -30.28
CA ILE A 314 16.01 -13.12 -28.88
C ILE A 314 17.34 -13.86 -28.65
N VAL A 315 17.73 -14.77 -29.54
CA VAL A 315 19.03 -15.47 -29.45
C VAL A 315 20.20 -14.48 -29.65
N ALA A 316 20.02 -13.45 -30.48
CA ALA A 316 21.01 -12.38 -30.62
C ALA A 316 21.17 -11.59 -29.30
N VAL A 317 20.08 -11.27 -28.59
CA VAL A 317 20.12 -10.68 -27.24
C VAL A 317 20.77 -11.62 -26.23
N GLU A 318 20.43 -12.91 -26.23
CA GLU A 318 21.05 -13.89 -25.32
C GLU A 318 22.58 -13.93 -25.47
N ARG A 319 23.11 -13.79 -26.70
CA ARG A 319 24.56 -13.66 -26.95
C ARG A 319 25.15 -12.42 -26.29
N VAL A 320 24.52 -11.26 -26.41
CA VAL A 320 25.04 -10.02 -25.79
C VAL A 320 24.88 -10.03 -24.28
N LEU A 321 23.78 -10.57 -23.74
CA LEU A 321 23.59 -10.77 -22.31
C LEU A 321 24.63 -11.74 -21.72
N TRP A 322 25.01 -12.78 -22.46
CA TRP A 322 26.13 -13.64 -22.08
C TRP A 322 27.44 -12.85 -21.95
N CYS A 323 27.73 -11.95 -22.90
CA CYS A 323 28.89 -11.06 -22.80
C CYS A 323 28.78 -10.08 -21.62
N VAL A 324 27.59 -9.55 -21.31
CA VAL A 324 27.35 -8.68 -20.15
C VAL A 324 27.69 -9.41 -18.85
N GLU A 325 27.12 -10.59 -18.62
CA GLU A 325 27.38 -11.38 -17.40
C GLU A 325 28.85 -11.82 -17.28
N ALA A 326 29.48 -12.19 -18.41
CA ALA A 326 30.90 -12.51 -18.46
C ALA A 326 31.78 -11.29 -18.14
N ALA A 327 31.44 -10.10 -18.66
CA ALA A 327 32.18 -8.86 -18.43
C ALA A 327 32.03 -8.33 -16.99
N LEU A 328 30.83 -8.43 -16.40
CA LEU A 328 30.58 -8.10 -14.98
C LEU A 328 31.51 -8.88 -14.03
N SER A 329 31.86 -10.11 -14.41
CA SER A 329 32.64 -11.05 -13.59
C SER A 329 34.14 -11.12 -13.95
N SER A 330 34.58 -10.32 -14.93
CA SER A 330 35.92 -10.40 -15.53
C SER A 330 36.92 -9.37 -15.02
N LEU A 331 38.20 -9.73 -15.06
CA LEU A 331 39.33 -8.80 -14.88
C LEU A 331 39.54 -7.96 -16.16
N PRO A 332 40.15 -6.76 -16.07
CA PRO A 332 40.24 -5.81 -17.18
C PRO A 332 40.71 -6.39 -18.54
N PRO A 333 41.82 -7.14 -18.68
CA PRO A 333 42.26 -7.60 -20.01
C PRO A 333 41.26 -8.54 -20.71
N MET A 334 40.49 -9.31 -19.93
CA MET A 334 39.43 -10.18 -20.44
C MET A 334 38.17 -9.37 -20.74
N ARG A 335 37.83 -8.43 -19.86
CA ARG A 335 36.68 -7.54 -20.03
C ARG A 335 36.85 -6.66 -21.27
N THR A 336 38.02 -6.09 -21.54
CA THR A 336 38.32 -5.40 -22.80
C THR A 336 38.05 -6.30 -24.02
N ARG A 337 38.51 -7.57 -24.03
CA ARG A 337 38.23 -8.52 -25.14
C ARG A 337 36.73 -8.81 -25.27
N ILE A 338 35.99 -8.91 -24.16
CA ILE A 338 34.54 -9.12 -24.17
C ILE A 338 33.82 -7.86 -24.70
N LEU A 339 34.25 -6.65 -24.32
CA LEU A 339 33.72 -5.39 -24.88
C LEU A 339 33.97 -5.30 -26.39
N SER A 340 35.15 -5.69 -26.88
CA SER A 340 35.40 -5.78 -28.34
C SER A 340 34.51 -6.83 -29.03
N VAL A 341 34.10 -7.88 -28.33
CA VAL A 341 33.12 -8.85 -28.84
C VAL A 341 31.71 -8.28 -28.86
N ILE A 342 31.29 -7.54 -27.84
CA ILE A 342 30.01 -6.81 -27.84
C ILE A 342 29.99 -5.83 -29.01
N TRP A 343 31.04 -5.02 -29.21
CA TRP A 343 31.19 -4.14 -30.37
C TRP A 343 30.99 -4.88 -31.69
N ALA A 344 31.70 -6.00 -31.88
CA ALA A 344 31.59 -6.80 -33.09
C ALA A 344 30.18 -7.38 -33.32
N ILE A 345 29.40 -7.63 -32.26
CA ILE A 345 28.02 -8.11 -32.36
C ILE A 345 27.04 -6.97 -32.61
N THR A 346 27.21 -5.79 -31.99
CA THR A 346 26.17 -4.75 -31.94
C THR A 346 26.41 -3.57 -32.89
N VAL A 347 27.64 -3.37 -33.37
CA VAL A 347 28.03 -2.20 -34.20
C VAL A 347 28.57 -2.62 -35.58
N SER A 348 29.11 -3.83 -35.74
CA SER A 348 29.70 -4.26 -37.01
C SER A 348 28.64 -4.44 -38.11
N GLU A 349 28.85 -3.81 -39.27
CA GLU A 349 28.00 -4.01 -40.45
C GLU A 349 27.94 -5.49 -40.87
N GLU A 350 29.01 -6.26 -40.65
CA GLU A 350 29.10 -7.67 -41.09
C GLU A 350 28.20 -8.64 -40.31
N THR A 351 27.85 -8.32 -39.05
CA THR A 351 27.15 -9.25 -38.15
C THR A 351 25.63 -9.05 -38.12
N HIS A 352 25.11 -8.01 -38.79
CA HIS A 352 23.69 -7.73 -39.02
C HIS A 352 22.79 -8.12 -37.83
N TYR A 353 23.09 -7.59 -36.65
CA TYR A 353 22.22 -7.71 -35.49
C TYR A 353 20.91 -6.96 -35.76
N PRO A 354 19.74 -7.62 -35.80
CA PRO A 354 18.47 -6.94 -35.97
C PRO A 354 17.84 -6.75 -34.58
N ALA A 355 17.83 -5.51 -34.09
CA ALA A 355 17.05 -5.11 -32.92
C ALA A 355 15.72 -4.47 -33.35
N SER A 356 14.86 -5.22 -34.05
CA SER A 356 13.62 -4.65 -34.60
C SER A 356 12.46 -4.60 -33.61
N ASP A 357 12.36 -5.57 -32.67
CA ASP A 357 11.41 -5.48 -31.55
C ASP A 357 11.94 -4.47 -30.50
N PRO A 358 11.15 -3.47 -30.06
CA PRO A 358 11.58 -2.52 -29.03
C PRO A 358 11.98 -3.18 -27.70
N ARG A 359 11.42 -4.34 -27.35
CA ARG A 359 11.79 -5.11 -26.14
C ARG A 359 13.19 -5.71 -26.26
N VAL A 360 13.58 -6.17 -27.45
CA VAL A 360 14.92 -6.67 -27.76
C VAL A 360 15.94 -5.55 -27.57
N LEU A 361 15.67 -4.36 -28.14
CA LEU A 361 16.49 -3.16 -27.94
C LEU A 361 16.57 -2.73 -26.46
N GLN A 362 15.44 -2.73 -25.73
CA GLN A 362 15.43 -2.40 -24.30
C GLN A 362 16.27 -3.36 -23.47
N THR A 363 16.19 -4.67 -23.73
CA THR A 363 16.95 -5.69 -22.99
C THR A 363 18.45 -5.59 -23.29
N LEU A 364 18.82 -5.33 -24.56
CA LEU A 364 20.20 -5.02 -24.95
C LEU A 364 20.73 -3.80 -24.18
N LEU A 365 20.04 -2.66 -24.25
CA LEU A 365 20.46 -1.43 -23.59
C LEU A 365 20.49 -1.56 -22.06
N HIS A 366 19.54 -2.29 -21.46
CA HIS A 366 19.54 -2.59 -20.03
C HIS A 366 20.82 -3.34 -19.62
N GLY A 367 21.23 -4.36 -20.38
CA GLY A 367 22.49 -5.09 -20.12
C GLY A 367 23.73 -4.19 -20.23
N LEU A 368 23.78 -3.30 -21.23
CA LEU A 368 24.87 -2.33 -21.39
C LEU A 368 24.90 -1.30 -20.25
N PHE A 369 23.74 -0.82 -19.79
CA PHE A 369 23.66 0.08 -18.63
C PHE A 369 24.06 -0.60 -17.31
N LEU A 370 23.77 -1.90 -17.14
CA LEU A 370 24.26 -2.67 -15.98
C LEU A 370 25.80 -2.78 -15.94
N LEU A 371 26.47 -2.82 -17.10
CA LEU A 371 27.93 -2.85 -17.17
C LEU A 371 28.60 -1.55 -16.72
N LEU A 372 28.02 -0.39 -17.05
CA LEU A 372 28.65 0.92 -16.84
C LEU A 372 29.25 1.11 -15.42
N PRO A 373 28.51 0.89 -14.31
CA PRO A 373 29.09 1.02 -12.97
C PRO A 373 30.26 0.05 -12.71
N SER A 374 30.23 -1.16 -13.27
CA SER A 374 31.26 -2.18 -13.04
C SER A 374 32.58 -1.84 -13.72
N VAL A 375 32.52 -1.18 -14.88
CA VAL A 375 33.68 -0.74 -15.67
C VAL A 375 34.28 0.52 -15.06
N SER A 376 33.44 1.49 -14.66
CA SER A 376 33.93 2.78 -14.17
C SER A 376 34.30 2.79 -12.68
N ALA A 377 33.70 1.95 -11.83
CA ALA A 377 33.92 2.02 -10.37
C ALA A 377 35.23 1.38 -9.88
N GLN A 378 35.98 0.69 -10.74
CA GLN A 378 37.21 0.00 -10.35
C GLN A 378 38.45 0.92 -10.24
N VAL A 379 38.33 2.20 -10.62
CA VAL A 379 39.47 3.14 -10.64
C VAL A 379 39.21 4.34 -9.74
N SER A 380 39.97 4.42 -8.65
CA SER A 380 39.91 5.51 -7.65
C SER A 380 40.62 6.80 -8.09
N GLN A 381 40.92 6.97 -9.38
CA GLN A 381 41.71 8.07 -9.94
C GLN A 381 41.11 8.57 -11.26
N GLU A 382 41.29 9.86 -11.54
CA GLU A 382 40.52 10.71 -12.47
C GLU A 382 40.70 10.41 -13.98
N THR A 383 41.31 9.28 -14.35
CA THR A 383 41.49 8.91 -15.76
C THR A 383 40.37 7.99 -16.23
N ASP A 384 39.50 8.49 -17.12
CA ASP A 384 38.54 7.66 -17.87
C ASP A 384 39.25 6.45 -18.48
N THR A 385 38.83 5.25 -18.10
CA THR A 385 39.39 4.02 -18.66
C THR A 385 38.96 3.86 -20.11
N GLU A 386 39.86 3.33 -20.94
CA GLU A 386 39.54 3.00 -22.34
C GLU A 386 38.35 2.02 -22.44
N GLU A 387 38.16 1.16 -21.43
CA GLU A 387 36.96 0.31 -21.31
C GLU A 387 35.67 1.10 -21.11
N SER A 388 35.69 2.15 -20.28
CA SER A 388 34.52 3.01 -20.02
C SER A 388 34.16 3.85 -21.25
N LYS A 389 35.18 4.31 -21.99
CA LYS A 389 35.00 4.99 -23.29
C LYS A 389 34.39 4.05 -24.32
N LEU A 390 34.99 2.87 -24.52
CA LEU A 390 34.52 1.86 -25.46
C LEU A 390 33.07 1.44 -25.16
N LEU A 391 32.71 1.20 -23.90
CA LEU A 391 31.33 0.87 -23.53
C LEU A 391 30.36 2.03 -23.78
N SER A 392 30.79 3.28 -23.57
CA SER A 392 29.97 4.46 -23.89
C SER A 392 29.79 4.65 -25.39
N GLU A 393 30.81 4.32 -26.19
CA GLU A 393 30.78 4.32 -27.66
C GLU A 393 29.83 3.22 -28.18
N ILE A 394 29.90 1.99 -27.65
CA ILE A 394 28.95 0.91 -27.95
C ILE A 394 27.51 1.37 -27.70
N ILE A 395 27.25 2.02 -26.55
CA ILE A 395 25.91 2.51 -26.20
C ILE A 395 25.46 3.61 -27.18
N ALA A 396 26.35 4.55 -27.52
CA ALA A 396 26.05 5.62 -28.48
C ALA A 396 25.70 5.05 -29.87
N GLU A 397 26.46 4.08 -30.38
CA GLU A 397 26.22 3.40 -31.65
C GLU A 397 24.92 2.58 -31.66
N VAL A 398 24.62 1.84 -30.58
CA VAL A 398 23.35 1.12 -30.41
C VAL A 398 22.16 2.09 -30.43
N CYS A 399 22.29 3.25 -29.76
CA CYS A 399 21.31 4.33 -29.80
C CYS A 399 21.24 5.03 -31.17
N ALA A 400 22.34 5.13 -31.92
CA ALA A 400 22.37 5.70 -33.28
C ALA A 400 21.77 4.77 -34.36
N GLY A 401 21.48 3.50 -34.02
CA GLY A 401 20.83 2.56 -34.92
C GLY A 401 21.75 1.49 -35.53
N SER A 402 23.01 1.40 -35.10
CA SER A 402 24.01 0.45 -35.65
C SER A 402 23.64 -1.03 -35.40
N CYS A 403 22.72 -1.30 -34.46
CA CYS A 403 22.09 -2.60 -34.22
C CYS A 403 20.78 -2.83 -35.01
N GLY A 404 20.66 -2.24 -36.21
CA GLY A 404 19.47 -2.34 -37.07
C GLY A 404 18.32 -1.43 -36.64
N GLY A 405 17.39 -1.16 -37.56
CA GLY A 405 16.21 -0.31 -37.33
C GLY A 405 15.12 -0.99 -36.49
N LEU A 406 14.27 -0.18 -35.82
CA LEU A 406 13.05 -0.69 -35.18
C LEU A 406 12.01 -1.00 -36.27
N ASP A 407 11.22 -2.06 -36.09
CA ASP A 407 10.06 -2.34 -36.95
C ASP A 407 8.83 -1.60 -36.43
N ASP A 408 8.18 -0.84 -37.31
CA ASP A 408 7.05 0.01 -36.95
C ASP A 408 5.90 -0.80 -36.34
N LEU A 409 5.58 -1.99 -36.88
CA LEU A 409 4.48 -2.82 -36.39
C LEU A 409 4.75 -3.36 -34.97
N HIS A 410 5.97 -3.80 -34.68
CA HIS A 410 6.36 -4.23 -33.33
C HIS A 410 6.30 -3.07 -32.32
N VAL A 411 6.67 -1.85 -32.74
CA VAL A 411 6.56 -0.64 -31.92
C VAL A 411 5.10 -0.26 -31.68
N GLU A 412 4.24 -0.27 -32.71
CA GLU A 412 2.81 0.00 -32.56
C GLU A 412 2.12 -1.03 -31.64
N GLU A 413 2.48 -2.32 -31.73
CA GLU A 413 1.93 -3.38 -30.89
C GLU A 413 2.36 -3.23 -29.42
N GLU A 414 3.66 -3.02 -29.15
CA GLU A 414 4.18 -2.94 -27.77
C GLU A 414 3.65 -1.70 -27.03
N TYR A 415 3.50 -0.57 -27.71
CA TYR A 415 3.03 0.69 -27.10
C TYR A 415 1.53 0.93 -27.25
N ASN A 416 0.83 0.17 -28.10
CA ASN A 416 -0.59 0.34 -28.44
C ASN A 416 -0.89 1.78 -28.89
N ALA A 417 -0.05 2.31 -29.78
CA ALA A 417 -0.15 3.66 -30.33
C ALA A 417 0.44 3.67 -31.74
N LEU A 418 -0.23 4.34 -32.68
CA LEU A 418 0.16 4.38 -34.09
C LEU A 418 1.24 5.44 -34.36
N PHE A 419 2.06 5.22 -35.39
CA PHE A 419 2.98 6.23 -35.91
C PHE A 419 2.22 7.39 -36.57
N VAL A 420 2.73 8.60 -36.43
CA VAL A 420 2.24 9.81 -37.13
C VAL A 420 3.39 10.62 -37.73
N ASP A 421 3.08 11.59 -38.59
CA ASP A 421 4.07 12.38 -39.37
C ASP A 421 5.09 13.23 -38.56
N GLY A 422 5.14 13.10 -37.23
CA GLY A 422 6.16 13.67 -36.35
C GLY A 422 7.12 12.64 -35.71
N ASP A 423 6.88 11.35 -35.93
CA ASP A 423 7.62 10.23 -35.36
C ASP A 423 8.80 9.84 -36.25
N SER A 424 9.99 10.41 -35.97
CA SER A 424 11.21 9.91 -36.60
C SER A 424 11.69 8.63 -35.90
N ALA A 425 12.16 7.65 -36.68
CA ALA A 425 12.70 6.39 -36.15
C ALA A 425 13.79 6.62 -35.08
N GLN A 426 14.61 7.67 -35.23
CA GLN A 426 15.60 8.07 -34.23
C GLN A 426 14.95 8.58 -32.94
N ARG A 427 13.94 9.48 -32.99
CA ARG A 427 13.23 9.94 -31.76
C ARG A 427 12.61 8.78 -31.00
N ILE A 428 12.04 7.80 -31.71
CA ILE A 428 11.48 6.60 -31.07
C ILE A 428 12.60 5.78 -30.44
N ARG A 429 13.71 5.55 -31.14
CA ARG A 429 14.88 4.84 -30.61
C ARG A 429 15.44 5.50 -29.35
N ASP A 430 15.59 6.82 -29.36
CA ASP A 430 16.04 7.61 -28.21
C ASP A 430 15.06 7.47 -27.03
N ALA A 431 13.75 7.57 -27.29
CA ALA A 431 12.72 7.38 -26.27
C ALA A 431 12.72 5.95 -25.68
N VAL A 432 12.90 4.92 -26.51
CA VAL A 432 13.04 3.52 -26.10
C VAL A 432 14.31 3.32 -25.26
N ALA A 433 15.40 4.01 -25.58
CA ALA A 433 16.63 4.00 -24.78
C ALA A 433 16.44 4.67 -23.41
N ILE A 434 15.69 5.78 -23.34
CA ILE A 434 15.31 6.44 -22.08
C ILE A 434 14.40 5.52 -21.23
N GLU A 435 13.47 4.77 -21.85
CA GLU A 435 12.69 3.73 -21.15
C GLU A 435 13.57 2.60 -20.61
N ALA A 436 14.54 2.12 -21.41
CA ALA A 436 15.50 1.09 -20.99
C ALA A 436 16.35 1.57 -19.79
N LEU A 437 16.79 2.84 -19.79
CA LEU A 437 17.50 3.46 -18.68
C LEU A 437 16.59 3.57 -17.43
N GLY A 438 15.34 3.99 -17.61
CA GLY A 438 14.33 4.04 -16.54
C GLY A 438 14.11 2.67 -15.90
N LYS A 439 13.94 1.61 -16.71
CA LYS A 439 13.83 0.22 -16.24
C LYS A 439 15.10 -0.28 -15.58
N CYS A 440 16.28 0.10 -16.08
CA CYS A 440 17.55 -0.20 -15.43
C CYS A 440 17.66 0.45 -14.05
N LEU A 441 17.22 1.71 -13.91
CA LEU A 441 17.12 2.36 -12.61
C LEU A 441 16.09 1.64 -11.68
N GLU A 442 14.92 1.23 -12.19
CA GLU A 442 13.89 0.58 -11.38
C GLU A 442 14.37 -0.78 -10.82
N TYR A 443 14.93 -1.64 -11.67
CA TYR A 443 15.21 -3.04 -11.33
C TYR A 443 16.66 -3.36 -10.88
N SER A 444 17.61 -2.43 -11.02
CA SER A 444 19.01 -2.68 -10.62
C SER A 444 19.26 -2.52 -9.12
N SER A 445 20.47 -2.92 -8.70
CA SER A 445 20.94 -2.75 -7.34
C SER A 445 21.01 -1.28 -6.92
N ASP A 446 20.89 -1.04 -5.62
CA ASP A 446 21.05 0.28 -5.01
C ASP A 446 22.38 0.99 -5.36
N PHE A 447 23.45 0.23 -5.62
CA PHE A 447 24.74 0.76 -6.09
C PHE A 447 24.66 1.19 -7.56
N THR A 448 24.21 0.29 -8.43
CA THR A 448 24.03 0.53 -9.87
C THR A 448 23.12 1.73 -10.10
N ARG A 449 21.98 1.79 -9.40
CA ARG A 449 20.96 2.84 -9.52
C ARG A 449 21.51 4.23 -9.16
N ARG A 450 22.28 4.35 -8.06
CA ARG A 450 22.95 5.61 -7.70
C ARG A 450 23.99 6.04 -8.73
N TRP A 451 24.77 5.08 -9.23
CA TRP A 451 25.78 5.36 -10.25
C TRP A 451 25.14 5.86 -11.56
N LEU A 452 24.10 5.18 -12.04
CA LEU A 452 23.37 5.56 -13.26
C LEU A 452 22.66 6.91 -13.10
N LEU A 453 22.03 7.16 -11.95
CA LEU A 453 21.42 8.47 -11.64
C LEU A 453 22.44 9.61 -11.70
N ARG A 454 23.67 9.37 -11.23
CA ARG A 454 24.73 10.39 -11.19
C ARG A 454 25.42 10.63 -12.54
N ASN A 455 25.65 9.57 -13.33
CA ASN A 455 26.55 9.64 -14.49
C ASN A 455 25.85 9.43 -15.84
N SER A 456 24.65 8.84 -15.87
CA SER A 456 23.96 8.45 -17.12
C SER A 456 22.70 9.27 -17.39
N VAL A 457 21.93 9.64 -16.37
CA VAL A 457 20.65 10.35 -16.56
C VAL A 457 20.83 11.71 -17.25
N GLU A 458 21.81 12.52 -16.87
CA GLU A 458 22.01 13.84 -17.49
C GLU A 458 22.45 13.76 -18.96
N ASN A 459 23.20 12.71 -19.31
CA ASN A 459 23.83 12.51 -20.62
C ASN A 459 22.91 11.81 -21.62
N LEU A 460 22.23 10.73 -21.21
CA LEU A 460 21.41 9.88 -22.08
C LEU A 460 19.96 10.36 -22.18
N TRP A 461 19.45 11.04 -21.16
CA TRP A 461 18.15 11.69 -21.22
C TRP A 461 18.40 13.14 -21.65
N SER A 462 18.17 13.45 -22.93
CA SER A 462 18.29 14.82 -23.44
C SER A 462 17.10 15.70 -23.04
N SER A 463 17.27 17.02 -23.10
CA SER A 463 16.17 17.97 -22.89
C SER A 463 15.23 17.99 -24.11
N PRO A 464 13.91 17.91 -23.94
CA PRO A 464 12.97 18.17 -25.03
C PRO A 464 12.83 19.67 -25.24
N ASP A 465 13.79 20.30 -25.94
CA ASP A 465 13.90 21.76 -26.01
C ASP A 465 12.75 22.47 -26.77
N ASP A 466 12.00 21.78 -27.63
CA ASP A 466 10.74 22.28 -28.23
C ASP A 466 9.84 21.14 -28.78
N VAL A 467 9.71 20.05 -28.00
CA VAL A 467 9.22 18.77 -28.54
C VAL A 467 7.72 18.56 -28.32
N SER A 468 6.95 18.57 -29.41
CA SER A 468 5.57 18.06 -29.40
C SER A 468 5.56 16.53 -29.28
N PHE A 469 4.85 16.01 -28.28
CA PHE A 469 4.71 14.57 -28.06
C PHE A 469 3.59 14.00 -28.92
N THR A 470 3.93 13.07 -29.79
CA THR A 470 2.98 12.22 -30.52
C THR A 470 2.31 11.24 -29.55
N PRO A 471 1.21 10.56 -29.93
CA PRO A 471 0.59 9.52 -29.08
C PRO A 471 1.56 8.39 -28.73
N LEU A 472 2.42 8.00 -29.68
CA LEU A 472 3.43 6.96 -29.51
C LEU A 472 4.54 7.39 -28.53
N LEU A 473 5.17 8.55 -28.76
CA LEU A 473 6.19 9.06 -27.84
C LEU A 473 5.62 9.37 -26.45
N THR A 474 4.36 9.81 -26.37
CA THR A 474 3.62 9.93 -25.10
C THR A 474 3.57 8.62 -24.34
N ALA A 475 3.30 7.50 -25.01
CA ALA A 475 3.23 6.17 -24.38
C ALA A 475 4.62 5.71 -23.90
N ILE A 476 5.67 5.88 -24.71
CA ILE A 476 7.05 5.51 -24.39
C ILE A 476 7.56 6.33 -23.19
N HIS A 477 7.49 7.66 -23.27
CA HIS A 477 7.94 8.54 -22.18
C HIS A 477 7.11 8.37 -20.90
N SER A 478 5.80 8.10 -21.00
CA SER A 478 4.99 7.78 -19.81
C SER A 478 5.54 6.58 -19.03
N ARG A 479 5.98 5.52 -19.73
CA ARG A 479 6.61 4.34 -19.09
C ARG A 479 7.98 4.69 -18.50
N ALA A 480 8.82 5.41 -19.25
CA ALA A 480 10.14 5.83 -18.80
C ALA A 480 10.08 6.69 -17.51
N LEU A 481 9.22 7.71 -17.50
CA LEU A 481 8.94 8.56 -16.34
C LEU A 481 8.37 7.75 -15.16
N GLN A 482 7.52 6.76 -15.42
CA GLN A 482 6.98 5.89 -14.37
C GLN A 482 8.08 5.04 -13.71
N SER A 483 8.96 4.40 -14.49
CA SER A 483 10.08 3.64 -13.97
C SER A 483 11.10 4.52 -13.24
N PHE A 484 11.47 5.69 -13.80
CA PHE A 484 12.36 6.65 -13.15
C PHE A 484 11.82 7.14 -11.80
N THR A 485 10.54 7.49 -11.72
CA THR A 485 9.93 7.99 -10.48
C THR A 485 9.79 6.89 -9.41
N ARG A 486 9.52 5.64 -9.80
CA ARG A 486 9.58 4.49 -8.87
C ARG A 486 11.00 4.22 -8.38
N ALA A 487 12.01 4.26 -9.26
CA ALA A 487 13.41 4.10 -8.88
C ALA A 487 13.86 5.19 -7.89
N SER A 488 13.44 6.43 -8.13
CA SER A 488 13.69 7.59 -7.26
C SER A 488 13.03 7.41 -5.88
N LEU A 489 11.77 6.97 -5.83
CA LEU A 489 11.10 6.61 -4.57
C LEU A 489 11.82 5.47 -3.83
N SER A 490 12.33 4.46 -4.56
CA SER A 490 13.08 3.36 -3.96
C SER A 490 14.38 3.85 -3.32
N LEU A 491 15.11 4.79 -3.95
CA LEU A 491 16.31 5.39 -3.34
C LEU A 491 15.99 6.19 -2.08
N LEU A 492 14.96 7.03 -2.13
CA LEU A 492 14.57 7.88 -0.99
C LEU A 492 13.97 7.06 0.17
N SER A 493 13.36 5.92 -0.12
CA SER A 493 12.78 5.01 0.87
C SER A 493 13.79 4.00 1.42
N ALA A 494 14.95 3.81 0.77
CA ALA A 494 15.97 2.89 1.21
C ALA A 494 16.52 3.33 2.58
N THR A 495 16.63 2.38 3.51
CA THR A 495 17.23 2.62 4.84
C THR A 495 18.76 2.70 4.74
N SER A 496 19.25 3.77 4.10
CA SER A 496 20.67 4.13 4.13
C SER A 496 21.07 4.54 5.55
N TYR A 497 22.18 3.99 6.03
CA TYR A 497 22.82 4.45 7.27
C TYR A 497 23.58 5.78 7.08
N ASP A 498 23.87 6.17 5.83
CA ASP A 498 24.53 7.43 5.51
C ASP A 498 23.53 8.48 4.99
N ALA A 499 23.29 9.50 5.83
CA ALA A 499 22.47 10.66 5.52
C ALA A 499 23.12 11.59 4.47
N LYS A 500 24.46 11.59 4.33
CA LYS A 500 25.15 12.39 3.30
C LYS A 500 24.91 11.81 1.92
N LEU A 501 25.04 10.49 1.78
CA LEU A 501 24.70 9.77 0.54
C LEU A 501 23.23 10.01 0.16
N LEU A 502 22.30 9.82 1.09
CA LEU A 502 20.87 10.06 0.86
C LEU A 502 20.57 11.51 0.42
N ARG A 503 21.26 12.50 1.00
CA ARG A 503 21.16 13.90 0.57
C ARG A 503 21.71 14.11 -0.84
N SER A 504 22.83 13.48 -1.19
CA SER A 504 23.40 13.54 -2.54
C SER A 504 22.46 12.92 -3.58
N ASP A 505 21.91 11.74 -3.29
CA ASP A 505 20.92 11.06 -4.14
C ASP A 505 19.69 11.95 -4.34
N ALA A 506 19.19 12.56 -3.25
CA ALA A 506 18.05 13.46 -3.27
C ALA A 506 18.30 14.74 -4.10
N SER A 507 19.49 15.34 -4.02
CA SER A 507 19.87 16.49 -4.87
C SER A 507 19.92 16.13 -6.36
N LEU A 508 20.39 14.92 -6.71
CA LEU A 508 20.37 14.43 -8.09
C LEU A 508 18.93 14.16 -8.59
N ILE A 509 18.08 13.56 -7.76
CA ILE A 509 16.65 13.36 -8.06
C ILE A 509 15.96 14.71 -8.29
N VAL A 510 16.15 15.70 -7.41
CA VAL A 510 15.57 17.04 -7.57
C VAL A 510 16.01 17.70 -8.88
N ARG A 511 17.31 17.61 -9.22
CA ARG A 511 17.83 18.15 -10.48
C ARG A 511 17.17 17.50 -11.69
N ALA A 512 17.10 16.16 -11.74
CA ALA A 512 16.45 15.42 -12.82
C ALA A 512 14.93 15.70 -12.90
N LEU A 513 14.27 15.91 -11.75
CA LEU A 513 12.87 16.34 -11.72
C LEU A 513 12.69 17.71 -12.39
N GLN A 514 13.58 18.66 -12.10
CA GLN A 514 13.54 20.01 -12.68
C GLN A 514 13.92 20.04 -14.17
N SER A 515 14.96 19.31 -14.58
CA SER A 515 15.55 19.44 -15.92
C SER A 515 14.96 18.49 -16.97
N ARG A 516 14.24 17.43 -16.56
CA ARG A 516 13.65 16.42 -17.47
C ARG A 516 12.18 16.15 -17.17
N VAL A 517 11.86 15.70 -15.95
CA VAL A 517 10.52 15.18 -15.62
C VAL A 517 9.44 16.25 -15.68
N PHE A 518 9.66 17.45 -15.14
CA PHE A 518 8.66 18.52 -15.21
C PHE A 518 8.43 19.08 -16.61
N PRO A 519 9.45 19.33 -17.45
CA PRO A 519 9.25 19.63 -18.87
C PRO A 519 8.36 18.58 -19.57
N GLU A 520 8.67 17.29 -19.45
CA GLU A 520 7.88 16.24 -20.09
C GLU A 520 6.45 16.13 -19.54
N LEU A 521 6.27 16.18 -18.21
CA LEU A 521 4.95 16.13 -17.58
C LEU A 521 4.06 17.35 -17.87
N ARG A 522 4.64 18.48 -18.29
CA ARG A 522 3.88 19.66 -18.77
C ARG A 522 3.46 19.51 -20.23
N SER A 523 4.25 18.80 -21.04
CA SER A 523 3.98 18.58 -22.47
C SER A 523 3.06 17.39 -22.74
N ILE A 524 3.05 16.38 -21.86
CA ILE A 524 2.19 15.20 -21.98
C ILE A 524 0.84 15.45 -21.29
N THR A 525 -0.27 15.26 -22.02
CA THR A 525 -1.64 15.42 -21.50
C THR A 525 -2.40 14.09 -21.29
N SER A 526 -1.72 12.95 -21.41
CA SER A 526 -2.33 11.61 -21.30
C SER A 526 -2.72 11.25 -19.86
N PRO A 527 -3.86 10.57 -19.61
CA PRO A 527 -4.22 10.07 -18.28
C PRO A 527 -3.21 9.04 -17.71
N THR A 528 -2.33 8.47 -18.53
CA THR A 528 -1.25 7.56 -18.07
C THR A 528 -0.25 8.22 -17.13
N ILE A 529 -0.15 9.55 -17.12
CA ILE A 529 0.80 10.29 -16.27
C ILE A 529 0.30 10.48 -14.84
N GLU A 530 -0.96 10.17 -14.50
CA GLU A 530 -1.48 10.38 -13.15
C GLU A 530 -0.73 9.57 -12.09
N ASP A 531 -0.30 8.35 -12.42
CA ASP A 531 0.58 7.54 -11.55
C ASP A 531 1.97 8.18 -11.40
N VAL A 532 2.48 8.82 -12.46
CA VAL A 532 3.77 9.53 -12.44
C VAL A 532 3.67 10.78 -11.57
N LYS A 533 2.63 11.61 -11.73
CA LYS A 533 2.34 12.76 -10.85
C LYS A 533 2.21 12.30 -9.39
N GLN A 534 1.53 11.18 -9.14
CA GLN A 534 1.39 10.59 -7.81
C GLN A 534 2.76 10.20 -7.22
N ASN A 535 3.63 9.57 -8.00
CA ASN A 535 5.00 9.28 -7.56
C ASN A 535 5.82 10.55 -7.31
N VAL A 536 5.73 11.58 -8.17
CA VAL A 536 6.45 12.86 -7.99
C VAL A 536 6.00 13.60 -6.74
N VAL A 537 4.70 13.58 -6.42
CA VAL A 537 4.21 14.09 -5.12
C VAL A 537 4.81 13.29 -3.95
N LEU A 538 4.85 11.96 -4.05
CA LEU A 538 5.46 11.13 -3.00
C LEU A 538 6.97 11.38 -2.87
N ILE A 539 7.68 11.71 -3.96
CA ILE A 539 9.09 12.15 -3.90
C ILE A 539 9.19 13.45 -3.10
N ALA A 540 8.43 14.49 -3.46
CA ALA A 540 8.44 15.77 -2.73
C ALA A 540 8.07 15.60 -1.24
N LEU A 541 7.12 14.72 -0.92
CA LEU A 541 6.75 14.41 0.47
C LEU A 541 7.86 13.66 1.24
N ASN A 542 8.62 12.76 0.59
CA ASN A 542 9.79 12.13 1.22
C ASN A 542 10.94 13.12 1.41
N LEU A 543 11.18 14.01 0.44
CA LEU A 543 12.20 15.06 0.52
C LEU A 543 11.97 16.03 1.70
N ILE A 544 10.71 16.33 2.04
CA ILE A 544 10.33 17.09 3.25
C ILE A 544 10.81 16.43 4.55
N SER A 545 10.98 15.11 4.57
CA SER A 545 11.47 14.39 5.78
C SER A 545 13.00 14.37 5.91
N LEU A 546 13.73 14.89 4.93
CA LEU A 546 15.18 15.02 4.99
C LEU A 546 15.58 16.30 5.73
N ASP A 547 16.56 16.21 6.64
CA ASP A 547 17.12 17.35 7.36
C ASP A 547 18.14 18.13 6.48
N ALA A 548 17.65 18.56 5.31
CA ALA A 548 18.42 19.22 4.26
C ALA A 548 17.64 20.45 3.78
N LYS A 549 17.97 21.61 4.35
CA LYS A 549 17.22 22.86 4.18
C LYS A 549 16.94 23.22 2.70
N ASP A 550 17.91 23.06 1.83
CA ASP A 550 17.79 23.32 0.38
C ASP A 550 16.73 22.44 -0.31
N LEU A 551 16.72 21.14 0.02
CA LEU A 551 15.74 20.17 -0.51
C LEU A 551 14.35 20.40 0.11
N LEU A 552 14.32 20.79 1.38
CA LEU A 552 13.10 21.12 2.12
C LEU A 552 12.43 22.39 1.55
N ASP A 553 13.20 23.47 1.40
CA ASP A 553 12.74 24.75 0.83
C ASP A 553 12.22 24.54 -0.61
N TRP A 554 12.93 23.76 -1.43
CA TRP A 554 12.48 23.35 -2.77
C TRP A 554 11.15 22.58 -2.74
N SER A 555 11.04 21.58 -1.86
CA SER A 555 9.85 20.72 -1.79
C SER A 555 8.61 21.49 -1.34
N ILE A 556 8.77 22.36 -0.32
CA ILE A 556 7.70 23.24 0.16
C ILE A 556 7.30 24.24 -0.93
N SER A 557 8.26 24.90 -1.60
CA SER A 557 7.95 25.81 -2.71
C SER A 557 7.17 25.12 -3.83
N THR A 558 7.58 23.91 -4.21
CA THR A 558 6.96 23.12 -5.27
C THR A 558 5.52 22.71 -4.91
N ILE A 559 5.28 22.26 -3.67
CA ILE A 559 3.93 21.92 -3.18
C ILE A 559 3.04 23.17 -3.09
N VAL A 560 3.60 24.32 -2.71
CA VAL A 560 2.89 25.61 -2.68
C VAL A 560 2.48 26.07 -4.08
N GLU A 561 3.35 25.92 -5.08
CA GLU A 561 3.05 26.17 -6.50
C GLU A 561 1.92 25.26 -6.98
N TRP A 562 2.05 23.94 -6.77
CA TRP A 562 1.02 22.96 -7.13
C TRP A 562 -0.34 23.29 -6.51
N TYR A 563 -0.40 23.58 -5.21
CA TYR A 563 -1.67 23.80 -4.51
C TYR A 563 -2.37 25.11 -4.90
N ARG A 564 -1.60 26.15 -5.28
CA ARG A 564 -2.13 27.47 -5.62
C ARG A 564 -2.38 27.69 -7.12
N GLN A 565 -1.53 27.14 -7.99
CA GLN A 565 -1.50 27.49 -9.41
C GLN A 565 -1.92 26.33 -10.34
N MET A 566 -1.85 25.08 -9.88
CA MET A 566 -2.03 23.90 -10.74
C MET A 566 -3.13 22.97 -10.21
N PRO A 567 -4.41 23.16 -10.58
CA PRO A 567 -5.54 22.44 -9.96
C PRO A 567 -5.44 20.91 -10.08
N ASP A 568 -4.93 20.39 -11.19
CA ASP A 568 -4.74 18.95 -11.38
C ASP A 568 -3.69 18.38 -10.41
N TRP A 569 -2.58 19.10 -10.21
CA TRP A 569 -1.55 18.74 -9.25
C TRP A 569 -2.05 18.86 -7.80
N LYS A 570 -2.93 19.82 -7.50
CA LYS A 570 -3.63 19.88 -6.20
C LYS A 570 -4.45 18.61 -5.94
N VAL A 571 -5.29 18.20 -6.89
CA VAL A 571 -6.12 16.97 -6.72
C VAL A 571 -5.23 15.74 -6.60
N CYS A 572 -4.20 15.62 -7.43
CA CYS A 572 -3.20 14.57 -7.31
C CYS A 572 -2.50 14.60 -5.94
N PHE A 573 -2.16 15.78 -5.41
CA PHE A 573 -1.51 15.93 -4.11
C PHE A 573 -2.40 15.46 -2.96
N GLU A 574 -3.66 15.87 -2.94
CA GLU A 574 -4.64 15.45 -1.91
C GLU A 574 -4.90 13.93 -1.96
N LYS A 575 -4.96 13.34 -3.17
CA LYS A 575 -5.06 11.89 -3.38
C LYS A 575 -3.81 11.15 -2.89
N SER A 576 -2.61 11.61 -3.27
CA SER A 576 -1.32 11.03 -2.85
C SER A 576 -1.11 11.11 -1.34
N LEU A 577 -1.47 12.22 -0.72
CA LEU A 577 -1.42 12.40 0.74
C LEU A 577 -2.38 11.46 1.47
N THR A 578 -3.59 11.28 0.93
CA THR A 578 -4.55 10.29 1.44
C THR A 578 -3.99 8.88 1.31
N SER A 579 -3.44 8.52 0.15
CA SER A 579 -2.79 7.22 -0.09
C SER A 579 -1.56 6.99 0.80
N LEU A 580 -0.77 8.03 1.09
CA LEU A 580 0.34 7.97 2.03
C LEU A 580 -0.16 7.59 3.43
N ILE A 581 -1.16 8.32 3.93
CA ILE A 581 -1.71 8.11 5.27
C ILE A 581 -2.40 6.75 5.37
N THR A 582 -3.09 6.26 4.34
CA THR A 582 -3.81 4.98 4.37
C THR A 582 -2.89 3.76 4.22
N VAL A 583 -1.89 3.80 3.33
CA VAL A 583 -1.17 2.58 2.90
C VAL A 583 0.24 2.46 3.50
N ASN A 584 0.98 3.56 3.69
CA ASN A 584 2.40 3.47 4.04
C ASN A 584 2.63 3.09 5.52
N PRO A 585 3.78 2.50 5.88
CA PRO A 585 4.10 2.23 7.28
C PRO A 585 4.04 3.49 8.16
N TRP A 586 3.57 3.34 9.41
CA TRP A 586 3.46 4.45 10.38
C TRP A 586 4.74 5.27 10.55
N VAL A 587 5.91 4.63 10.47
CA VAL A 587 7.22 5.32 10.53
C VAL A 587 7.41 6.35 9.41
N ASN A 588 6.86 6.11 8.20
CA ASN A 588 6.96 7.05 7.09
C ASN A 588 5.96 8.21 7.26
N ILE A 589 4.73 7.90 7.70
CA ILE A 589 3.71 8.91 8.01
C ILE A 589 4.20 9.90 9.06
N LEU A 590 4.78 9.39 10.15
CA LEU A 590 5.24 10.19 11.29
C LEU A 590 6.57 10.93 11.01
N LYS A 591 7.31 10.56 9.97
CA LYS A 591 8.43 11.35 9.43
C LYS A 591 7.95 12.52 8.57
N ILE A 592 6.90 12.33 7.77
CA ILE A 592 6.46 13.29 6.75
C ILE A 592 5.44 14.30 7.28
N LEU A 593 4.42 13.85 8.04
CA LEU A 593 3.33 14.74 8.47
C LEU A 593 3.75 15.88 9.40
N PRO A 594 4.60 15.70 10.43
CA PRO A 594 4.92 16.80 11.34
C PRO A 594 5.67 17.96 10.66
N PRO A 595 6.71 17.73 9.81
CA PRO A 595 7.30 18.80 9.01
C PRO A 595 6.29 19.46 8.05
N LEU A 596 5.44 18.67 7.37
CA LEU A 596 4.41 19.18 6.45
C LEU A 596 3.43 20.14 7.15
N VAL A 597 2.93 19.76 8.33
CA VAL A 597 2.03 20.60 9.16
C VAL A 597 2.76 21.80 9.75
N ARG A 598 4.05 21.70 10.06
CA ARG A 598 4.81 22.83 10.61
C ARG A 598 5.16 23.89 9.56
N LEU A 599 5.48 23.47 8.32
CA LEU A 599 6.16 24.30 7.33
C LEU A 599 5.26 24.82 6.19
N LEU A 600 4.12 24.19 5.94
CA LEU A 600 3.19 24.70 4.91
C LEU A 600 2.54 26.03 5.34
N PRO A 601 2.37 26.99 4.40
CA PRO A 601 1.59 28.21 4.62
C PRO A 601 0.15 27.93 5.07
N GLU A 602 -0.40 28.82 5.90
CA GLU A 602 -1.72 28.65 6.54
C GLU A 602 -2.87 28.46 5.54
N ASP A 603 -2.84 29.16 4.40
CA ASP A 603 -3.84 29.05 3.33
C ASP A 603 -3.90 27.67 2.67
N ILE A 604 -2.82 26.89 2.76
CA ILE A 604 -2.72 25.51 2.24
C ILE A 604 -2.89 24.50 3.38
N ARG A 605 -2.30 24.78 4.55
CA ARG A 605 -2.35 23.92 5.73
C ARG A 605 -3.78 23.74 6.28
N ARG A 606 -4.57 24.82 6.31
CA ARG A 606 -5.95 24.80 6.80
C ARG A 606 -6.90 23.91 5.98
N PRO A 607 -6.95 23.96 4.63
CA PRO A 607 -7.78 23.03 3.84
C PRO A 607 -7.24 21.58 3.82
N LEU A 608 -5.92 21.37 3.96
CA LEU A 608 -5.36 20.01 4.08
C LEU A 608 -5.64 19.35 5.44
N THR A 609 -5.75 20.13 6.52
CA THR A 609 -5.94 19.60 7.88
C THR A 609 -7.18 18.70 8.03
N PRO A 610 -8.38 19.03 7.50
CA PRO A 610 -9.52 18.12 7.44
C PRO A 610 -9.23 16.79 6.72
N ILE A 611 -8.47 16.82 5.62
CA ILE A 611 -8.12 15.63 4.82
C ILE A 611 -7.19 14.74 5.65
N ILE A 612 -6.10 15.32 6.19
CA ILE A 612 -5.14 14.61 7.04
C ILE A 612 -5.85 13.98 8.24
N LEU A 613 -6.62 14.77 9.00
CA LEU A 613 -7.30 14.29 10.20
C LEU A 613 -8.37 13.24 9.90
N SER A 614 -9.15 13.37 8.81
CA SER A 614 -10.18 12.37 8.47
C SER A 614 -9.54 11.02 8.12
N THR A 615 -8.48 11.03 7.32
CA THR A 615 -7.76 9.81 6.91
C THR A 615 -7.00 9.20 8.08
N LEU A 616 -6.33 10.04 8.89
CA LEU A 616 -5.62 9.61 10.10
C LEU A 616 -6.57 9.00 11.14
N ASN A 617 -7.73 9.63 11.38
CA ASN A 617 -8.75 9.12 12.30
C ASN A 617 -9.30 7.75 11.87
N THR A 618 -9.50 7.56 10.56
CA THR A 618 -9.95 6.27 10.01
C THR A 618 -8.88 5.21 10.26
N ARG A 619 -7.62 5.50 9.89
CA ARG A 619 -6.51 4.57 10.11
C ARG A 619 -6.23 4.27 11.59
N LEU A 620 -6.36 5.23 12.50
CA LEU A 620 -6.19 4.99 13.94
C LEU A 620 -7.23 4.01 14.52
N VAL A 621 -8.38 3.85 13.86
CA VAL A 621 -9.39 2.85 14.24
C VAL A 621 -9.08 1.49 13.60
N ASP A 622 -8.66 1.46 12.34
CA ASP A 622 -8.44 0.21 11.57
C ASP A 622 -7.06 -0.44 11.81
N ASP A 623 -5.99 0.35 11.86
CA ASP A 623 -4.57 -0.06 11.98
C ASP A 623 -3.81 0.96 12.87
N PRO A 624 -4.04 1.00 14.20
CA PRO A 624 -3.31 1.88 15.11
C PRO A 624 -1.82 1.47 15.24
N PRO A 625 -0.89 2.42 15.41
CA PRO A 625 0.52 2.09 15.61
C PRO A 625 0.74 1.41 16.97
N PRO A 626 1.89 0.73 17.16
CA PRO A 626 2.33 0.26 18.47
C PRO A 626 2.28 1.38 19.52
N TYR A 627 1.80 1.06 20.71
CA TYR A 627 1.68 2.00 21.83
C TYR A 627 2.80 1.73 22.86
N PRO A 628 3.48 2.75 23.40
CA PRO A 628 3.28 4.19 23.18
C PRO A 628 3.90 4.71 21.87
N CYS A 629 3.31 5.75 21.28
CA CYS A 629 3.80 6.38 20.05
C CYS A 629 3.94 7.91 20.19
N PHE A 630 5.04 8.37 20.81
CA PHE A 630 5.27 9.79 21.09
C PHE A 630 5.21 10.72 19.86
N PRO A 631 5.73 10.36 18.66
CA PRO A 631 5.64 11.23 17.49
C PRO A 631 4.19 11.46 17.03
N LEU A 632 3.33 10.43 17.17
CA LEU A 632 1.89 10.57 16.91
C LEU A 632 1.23 11.46 17.96
N SER A 633 1.51 11.23 19.26
CA SER A 633 0.97 12.07 20.34
C SER A 633 1.31 13.56 20.16
N SER A 634 2.57 13.87 19.78
CA SER A 634 3.03 15.24 19.49
C SER A 634 2.34 15.85 18.25
N LEU A 635 2.13 15.06 17.20
CA LEU A 635 1.39 15.49 16.01
C LEU A 635 -0.09 15.79 16.32
N LEU A 636 -0.76 14.92 17.08
CA LEU A 636 -2.16 15.11 17.48
C LEU A 636 -2.31 16.29 18.45
N ASP A 637 -1.35 16.48 19.37
CA ASP A 637 -1.27 17.66 20.24
C ASP A 637 -1.17 18.96 19.42
N THR A 638 -0.27 19.00 18.43
CA THR A 638 -0.11 20.11 17.48
C THR A 638 -1.42 20.42 16.75
N PHE A 639 -2.14 19.40 16.26
CA PHE A 639 -3.44 19.58 15.62
C PHE A 639 -4.52 20.11 16.59
N SER A 640 -4.55 19.60 17.82
CA SER A 640 -5.54 20.03 18.84
C SER A 640 -5.39 21.50 19.22
N GLN A 641 -4.14 22.00 19.30
CA GLN A 641 -3.83 23.39 19.64
C GLN A 641 -4.00 24.33 18.44
N THR A 642 -3.54 23.93 17.26
CA THR A 642 -3.56 24.80 16.06
C THR A 642 -4.94 24.85 15.40
N TYR A 643 -5.70 23.74 15.45
CA TYR A 643 -6.97 23.58 14.73
C TYR A 643 -8.09 22.94 15.58
N PRO A 644 -8.39 23.45 16.79
CA PRO A 644 -9.35 22.81 17.70
C PRO A 644 -10.71 22.54 17.06
N GLN A 645 -11.26 23.49 16.29
CA GLN A 645 -12.55 23.33 15.61
C GLN A 645 -12.59 22.17 14.59
N ILE A 646 -11.46 21.84 13.96
CA ILE A 646 -11.34 20.76 12.98
C ILE A 646 -10.99 19.45 13.70
N PHE A 647 -10.06 19.50 14.66
CA PHE A 647 -9.61 18.38 15.47
C PHE A 647 -10.74 17.76 16.30
N TYR A 648 -11.51 18.59 17.01
CA TYR A 648 -12.66 18.15 17.81
C TYR A 648 -13.94 17.89 16.97
N LYS A 649 -13.87 17.88 15.63
CA LYS A 649 -15.02 17.54 14.78
C LYS A 649 -15.66 16.17 15.12
N PRO A 650 -14.92 15.08 15.40
CA PRO A 650 -15.53 13.83 15.86
C PRO A 650 -16.26 13.95 17.20
N LEU A 651 -15.79 14.84 18.10
CA LEU A 651 -16.45 15.14 19.37
C LEU A 651 -17.81 15.79 19.13
N PHE A 652 -17.85 16.84 18.30
CA PHE A 652 -19.10 17.53 17.96
C PHE A 652 -20.06 16.66 17.14
N LEU A 653 -19.57 15.81 16.23
CA LEU A 653 -20.40 14.88 15.48
C LEU A 653 -20.96 13.76 16.37
N CYS A 654 -20.18 13.29 17.35
CA CYS A 654 -20.68 12.38 18.39
C CYS A 654 -21.82 13.05 19.16
N ALA A 655 -21.57 14.20 19.80
CA ALA A 655 -22.55 14.96 20.57
C ALA A 655 -23.83 15.26 19.77
N ALA A 656 -23.69 15.67 18.52
CA ALA A 656 -24.81 16.01 17.67
C ALA A 656 -25.66 14.81 17.24
N SER A 657 -25.16 13.57 17.38
CA SER A 657 -25.85 12.37 16.92
C SER A 657 -26.84 11.81 17.94
N SER A 658 -28.04 11.49 17.46
CA SER A 658 -29.01 10.60 18.11
C SER A 658 -29.07 9.21 17.46
N LYS A 659 -28.23 8.94 16.44
CA LYS A 659 -28.19 7.66 15.71
C LYS A 659 -27.09 6.78 16.27
N GLU A 660 -27.46 5.60 16.75
CA GLU A 660 -26.56 4.64 17.40
C GLU A 660 -25.27 4.37 16.62
N HIS A 661 -25.38 3.92 15.37
CA HIS A 661 -24.21 3.63 14.51
C HIS A 661 -23.25 4.82 14.32
N ALA A 662 -23.77 6.05 14.28
CA ALA A 662 -22.93 7.23 14.15
C ALA A 662 -22.26 7.59 15.49
N VAL A 663 -22.94 7.38 16.61
CA VAL A 663 -22.33 7.48 17.96
C VAL A 663 -21.23 6.43 18.12
N VAL A 664 -21.47 5.16 17.75
CA VAL A 664 -20.46 4.08 17.75
C VAL A 664 -19.23 4.48 16.95
N ASN A 665 -19.40 4.91 15.70
CA ASN A 665 -18.27 5.25 14.83
C ASN A 665 -17.44 6.41 15.39
N HIS A 666 -18.08 7.49 15.84
CA HIS A 666 -17.37 8.63 16.42
C HIS A 666 -16.75 8.31 17.79
N LEU A 667 -17.39 7.48 18.62
CA LEU A 667 -16.82 7.00 19.86
C LEU A 667 -15.56 6.16 19.61
N CYS A 668 -15.57 5.24 18.63
CA CYS A 668 -14.38 4.49 18.25
C CYS A 668 -13.22 5.42 17.85
N THR A 669 -13.47 6.46 17.04
CA THR A 669 -12.45 7.47 16.71
C THR A 669 -11.96 8.22 17.96
N LEU A 670 -12.86 8.68 18.83
CA LEU A 670 -12.48 9.42 20.05
C LEU A 670 -11.68 8.57 21.04
N THR A 671 -12.05 7.30 21.22
CA THR A 671 -11.31 6.36 22.07
C THR A 671 -9.96 6.00 21.47
N ALA A 672 -9.84 5.89 20.14
CA ALA A 672 -8.55 5.71 19.46
C ALA A 672 -7.63 6.94 19.62
N LEU A 673 -8.17 8.16 19.50
CA LEU A 673 -7.45 9.39 19.81
C LEU A 673 -7.04 9.47 21.29
N ALA A 674 -7.96 9.17 22.21
CA ALA A 674 -7.70 9.20 23.66
C ALA A 674 -6.62 8.20 24.11
N ARG A 675 -6.40 7.12 23.35
CA ARG A 675 -5.28 6.19 23.59
C ARG A 675 -3.92 6.88 23.41
N PHE A 676 -3.78 7.77 22.43
CA PHE A 676 -2.52 8.49 22.17
C PHE A 676 -2.49 9.90 22.78
N MET A 677 -3.63 10.43 23.20
CA MET A 677 -3.79 11.66 23.98
C MET A 677 -4.64 11.38 25.23
N PRO A 678 -4.05 10.88 26.33
CA PRO A 678 -4.81 10.55 27.55
C PRO A 678 -5.54 11.75 28.17
N ASP A 679 -5.10 12.97 27.86
CA ASP A 679 -5.72 14.22 28.29
C ASP A 679 -6.90 14.67 27.42
N LEU A 680 -7.18 14.04 26.27
CA LEU A 680 -8.16 14.48 25.25
C LEU A 680 -9.49 15.01 25.82
N TRP A 681 -10.04 14.32 26.83
CA TRP A 681 -11.34 14.63 27.45
C TRP A 681 -11.34 15.88 28.33
N ILE A 682 -10.18 16.33 28.78
CA ILE A 682 -10.00 17.45 29.74
C ILE A 682 -9.05 18.54 29.23
N LYS A 683 -8.33 18.28 28.13
CA LYS A 683 -7.33 19.18 27.52
C LYS A 683 -7.93 20.52 27.11
N ASP A 684 -9.08 20.46 26.43
CA ASP A 684 -9.86 21.63 26.03
C ASP A 684 -11.25 21.53 26.65
N ALA A 685 -11.38 22.12 27.84
CA ALA A 685 -12.63 22.16 28.59
C ALA A 685 -13.71 23.00 27.89
N GLU A 686 -13.34 23.94 27.02
CA GLU A 686 -14.30 24.74 26.25
C GLU A 686 -14.93 23.89 25.15
N MET A 687 -14.13 23.20 24.34
CA MET A 687 -14.64 22.31 23.28
C MET A 687 -15.49 21.17 23.85
N MET A 688 -15.08 20.60 25.00
CA MET A 688 -15.88 19.60 25.72
C MET A 688 -17.21 20.19 26.23
N SER A 689 -17.19 21.38 26.81
CA SER A 689 -18.40 22.07 27.29
C SER A 689 -19.34 22.40 26.13
N ILE A 690 -18.83 22.91 25.00
CA ILE A 690 -19.63 23.17 23.79
C ILE A 690 -20.25 21.88 23.27
N ALA A 691 -19.52 20.77 23.23
CA ALA A 691 -20.06 19.48 22.79
C ALA A 691 -21.24 19.05 23.68
N ILE A 692 -21.04 19.00 25.00
CA ILE A 692 -22.06 18.56 25.96
C ILE A 692 -23.25 19.53 26.04
N MET A 693 -23.01 20.85 26.01
CA MET A 693 -24.04 21.89 26.20
C MET A 693 -24.67 22.39 24.89
N SER A 694 -24.26 21.88 23.73
CA SER A 694 -24.85 22.30 22.46
C SER A 694 -26.34 21.94 22.39
N ASP A 695 -27.21 22.95 22.53
CA ASP A 695 -28.66 22.90 22.29
C ASP A 695 -28.93 22.72 20.77
N GLY A 696 -28.47 21.60 20.21
CA GLY A 696 -28.65 21.24 18.81
C GLY A 696 -30.08 20.82 18.45
N GLY A 697 -30.97 20.75 19.44
CA GLY A 697 -32.38 20.38 19.29
C GLY A 697 -33.01 21.15 18.12
N PRO A 698 -33.76 20.48 17.23
CA PRO A 698 -34.32 21.15 16.06
C PRO A 698 -35.16 22.33 16.55
N LYS A 699 -34.75 23.56 16.19
CA LYS A 699 -35.48 24.78 16.53
C LYS A 699 -36.88 24.64 15.93
N SER A 700 -37.83 24.21 16.77
CA SER A 700 -39.21 23.97 16.39
C SER A 700 -39.83 25.31 15.99
N LYS A 701 -39.71 25.66 14.71
CA LYS A 701 -40.33 26.82 14.07
C LYS A 701 -41.86 26.65 13.96
N LYS A 702 -42.52 26.10 14.99
CA LYS A 702 -43.94 26.31 15.20
C LYS A 702 -44.08 27.71 15.80
N PRO A 703 -44.62 28.70 15.07
CA PRO A 703 -44.96 29.98 15.69
C PRO A 703 -45.98 29.71 16.79
N ALA A 704 -45.60 29.95 18.03
CA ALA A 704 -46.54 29.89 19.14
C ALA A 704 -47.56 31.02 18.95
N SER A 705 -48.83 30.65 18.81
CA SER A 705 -49.95 31.60 18.83
C SER A 705 -49.80 32.52 20.05
N GLU A 706 -49.82 33.84 19.83
CA GLU A 706 -49.46 34.81 20.87
C GLU A 706 -50.48 34.91 22.03
N ALA A 707 -51.63 34.24 21.91
CA ALA A 707 -52.76 34.36 22.81
C ALA A 707 -52.54 33.89 24.25
N THR A 708 -51.46 33.16 24.57
CA THR A 708 -51.25 32.52 25.89
C THR A 708 -50.00 33.02 26.65
N LYS A 709 -49.53 34.24 26.37
CA LYS A 709 -48.25 34.77 26.88
C LYS A 709 -48.18 35.17 28.37
N HIS A 710 -49.30 35.24 29.12
CA HIS A 710 -49.36 36.16 30.27
C HIS A 710 -49.32 35.62 31.72
N LEU A 711 -49.38 34.31 32.02
CA LEU A 711 -49.39 33.85 33.44
C LEU A 711 -48.40 32.75 33.85
N SER A 712 -47.83 31.97 32.93
CA SER A 712 -46.82 30.97 33.30
C SER A 712 -45.41 31.51 33.04
N ARG A 713 -44.73 31.95 34.10
CA ARG A 713 -43.25 32.09 34.12
C ARG A 713 -42.61 30.69 34.19
N SER A 714 -43.01 29.81 33.28
CA SER A 714 -42.54 28.43 33.23
C SER A 714 -41.05 28.43 32.95
N VAL A 715 -40.29 27.77 33.83
CA VAL A 715 -38.87 27.48 33.61
C VAL A 715 -38.73 26.88 32.20
N LYS A 716 -37.90 27.50 31.35
CA LYS A 716 -37.65 27.02 30.00
C LYS A 716 -37.27 25.54 30.11
N PRO A 717 -38.03 24.59 29.52
CA PRO A 717 -37.74 23.17 29.69
C PRO A 717 -36.32 22.92 29.19
N TRP A 718 -35.55 22.17 29.99
CA TRP A 718 -34.19 21.82 29.64
C TRP A 718 -34.21 20.95 28.37
N GLY A 719 -33.19 21.13 27.51
CA GLY A 719 -33.07 20.33 26.30
C GLY A 719 -32.95 18.85 26.63
N ILE A 720 -33.62 17.99 25.85
CA ILE A 720 -33.41 16.54 25.94
C ILE A 720 -32.01 16.24 25.42
N ALA A 721 -31.15 15.71 26.28
CA ALA A 721 -29.79 15.32 25.93
C ALA A 721 -29.79 14.26 24.82
N ARG A 722 -28.91 14.41 23.84
CA ARG A 722 -28.73 13.42 22.77
C ARG A 722 -27.96 12.22 23.26
N LEU A 723 -28.22 11.06 22.67
CA LEU A 723 -27.51 9.81 22.94
C LEU A 723 -25.98 10.00 22.91
N GLY A 724 -25.46 10.72 21.92
CA GLY A 724 -24.04 11.07 21.85
C GLY A 724 -23.55 11.97 22.99
N GLN A 725 -24.31 12.99 23.40
CA GLN A 725 -23.97 13.84 24.55
C GLN A 725 -23.88 13.01 25.84
N SER A 726 -24.82 12.09 26.05
CA SER A 726 -24.80 11.18 27.20
C SER A 726 -23.59 10.24 27.19
N VAL A 727 -23.19 9.72 26.02
CA VAL A 727 -21.97 8.91 25.86
C VAL A 727 -20.70 9.72 26.17
N LEU A 728 -20.59 10.96 25.68
CA LEU A 728 -19.44 11.83 25.99
C LEU A 728 -19.36 12.14 27.49
N LEU A 729 -20.50 12.33 28.16
CA LEU A 729 -20.55 12.54 29.60
C LEU A 729 -20.08 11.29 30.37
N VAL A 730 -20.42 10.07 29.91
CA VAL A 730 -19.93 8.81 30.50
C VAL A 730 -18.41 8.69 30.36
N GLU A 731 -17.84 9.00 29.18
CA GLU A 731 -16.38 8.99 28.98
C GLU A 731 -15.66 10.03 29.85
N LEU A 732 -16.20 11.26 29.97
CA LEU A 732 -15.67 12.30 30.85
C LEU A 732 -15.70 11.87 32.32
N ILE A 733 -16.81 11.28 32.78
CA ILE A 733 -16.93 10.72 34.15
C ILE A 733 -15.90 9.59 34.35
N ALA A 734 -15.72 8.71 33.37
CA ALA A 734 -14.74 7.62 33.42
C ALA A 734 -13.31 8.16 33.55
N GLN A 735 -12.96 9.19 32.78
CA GLN A 735 -11.64 9.81 32.83
C GLN A 735 -11.36 10.48 34.19
N VAL A 736 -12.31 11.26 34.71
CA VAL A 736 -12.19 11.90 36.03
C VAL A 736 -12.07 10.86 37.16
N GLN A 737 -12.83 9.76 37.08
CA GLN A 737 -12.67 8.64 38.02
C GLN A 737 -11.31 7.95 37.89
N GLY A 738 -10.79 7.77 36.68
CA GLY A 738 -9.46 7.19 36.44
C GLY A 738 -8.35 8.03 37.07
N ILE A 739 -8.35 9.34 36.83
CA ILE A 739 -7.41 10.30 37.43
C ILE A 739 -7.49 10.26 38.97
N ARG A 740 -8.71 10.23 39.53
CA ARG A 740 -8.91 10.14 40.97
C ARG A 740 -8.31 8.86 41.57
N ARG A 741 -8.59 7.69 40.97
CA ARG A 741 -8.07 6.39 41.46
C ARG A 741 -6.54 6.34 41.34
N ALA A 742 -5.96 6.88 40.26
CA ALA A 742 -4.51 6.97 40.11
C ALA A 742 -3.88 7.81 41.24
N ARG A 743 -4.50 8.92 41.64
CA ARG A 743 -4.06 9.76 42.77
C ARG A 743 -4.23 9.06 44.13
N GLU A 744 -5.35 8.36 44.35
CA GLU A 744 -5.58 7.58 45.57
C GLU A 744 -4.52 6.47 45.73
N ASN A 745 -4.16 5.78 44.64
CA ASN A 745 -3.09 4.79 44.62
C ASN A 745 -1.70 5.38 44.88
N GLN A 746 -1.40 6.59 44.37
CA GLN A 746 -0.14 7.29 44.65
C GLN A 746 -0.03 7.71 46.13
N ASN A 747 -1.11 8.22 46.71
CA ASN A 747 -1.14 8.62 48.13
C ASN A 747 -0.98 7.43 49.09
N GLY A 748 -1.34 6.21 48.66
CA GLY A 748 -1.25 5.00 49.49
C GLY A 748 0.17 4.49 49.74
N ASN A 749 1.20 5.03 49.08
CA ASN A 749 2.57 4.54 49.19
C ASN A 749 3.56 5.66 49.61
N PRO A 750 3.64 6.00 50.92
CA PRO A 750 4.36 7.19 51.42
C PRO A 750 5.90 7.09 51.42
N THR A 751 6.49 6.15 50.67
CA THR A 751 7.89 5.71 50.81
C THR A 751 8.87 6.26 49.76
N PHE A 752 8.45 7.17 48.86
CA PHE A 752 9.31 7.69 47.78
C PHE A 752 9.49 9.23 47.79
N ASN A 753 10.70 9.65 47.39
CA ASN A 753 11.29 10.96 47.67
C ASN A 753 10.53 12.19 47.10
N PRO A 754 10.48 13.33 47.83
CA PRO A 754 9.66 14.49 47.48
C PRO A 754 10.31 15.49 46.49
N ILE A 755 11.19 15.06 45.60
CA ILE A 755 12.08 15.96 44.82
C ILE A 755 11.66 16.13 43.33
N SER A 756 10.78 15.29 42.78
CA SER A 756 10.26 15.50 41.43
C SER A 756 9.07 16.48 41.43
N GLU A 757 9.04 17.38 40.44
CA GLU A 757 8.10 18.48 40.30
C GLU A 757 6.65 18.03 40.50
N LYS A 758 5.94 18.64 41.47
CA LYS A 758 4.50 18.43 41.64
C LYS A 758 3.77 19.02 40.42
N PRO A 759 3.14 18.22 39.53
CA PRO A 759 2.37 18.78 38.44
C PRO A 759 1.21 19.60 39.01
N SER A 760 1.03 20.82 38.51
CA SER A 760 0.16 21.86 39.08
C SER A 760 -1.35 21.62 38.91
N MET A 761 -1.79 20.35 38.81
CA MET A 761 -3.21 19.98 38.75
C MET A 761 -4.04 20.33 39.99
N ALA A 762 -3.41 20.85 41.05
CA ALA A 762 -4.14 21.60 42.08
C ALA A 762 -5.02 22.70 41.46
N ASN A 763 -4.54 23.38 40.40
CA ASN A 763 -5.25 24.48 39.74
C ASN A 763 -6.45 24.04 38.88
N VAL A 764 -6.55 22.77 38.47
CA VAL A 764 -7.66 22.27 37.64
C VAL A 764 -8.94 22.05 38.47
N PHE A 765 -8.81 21.87 39.79
CA PHE A 765 -9.93 21.65 40.71
C PHE A 765 -9.98 22.59 41.92
N THR A 766 -9.15 23.63 41.98
CA THR A 766 -9.41 24.82 42.82
C THR A 766 -10.58 25.62 42.27
N PHE A 767 -11.79 25.03 42.35
CA PHE A 767 -13.05 25.75 42.20
C PHE A 767 -13.14 26.81 43.30
N GLY A 768 -12.75 28.04 42.98
CA GLY A 768 -12.88 29.20 43.86
C GLY A 768 -14.35 29.40 44.22
N SER A 769 -14.70 29.06 45.47
CA SER A 769 -16.06 28.80 45.94
C SER A 769 -16.77 27.64 45.21
N ALA A 770 -17.38 26.72 45.96
CA ALA A 770 -18.18 25.62 45.42
C ALA A 770 -19.58 26.11 44.94
N SER A 771 -19.62 27.15 44.11
CA SER A 771 -20.87 27.74 43.58
C SER A 771 -21.72 26.75 42.77
N TRP A 772 -21.08 25.74 42.17
CA TRP A 772 -21.75 24.60 41.53
C TRP A 772 -22.53 23.73 42.53
N LEU A 773 -22.08 23.61 43.79
CA LEU A 773 -22.73 22.79 44.81
C LEU A 773 -24.11 23.35 45.17
N SER A 774 -24.23 24.68 45.26
CA SER A 774 -25.51 25.36 45.48
C SER A 774 -26.52 25.03 44.38
N ARG A 775 -26.08 25.11 43.11
CA ARG A 775 -26.89 24.71 41.94
C ARG A 775 -27.20 23.21 41.92
N PHE A 776 -26.29 22.37 42.39
CA PHE A 776 -26.51 20.93 42.51
C PHE A 776 -27.57 20.61 43.58
N VAL A 777 -27.55 21.32 44.72
CA VAL A 777 -28.56 21.23 45.78
C VAL A 777 -29.91 21.73 45.27
N ASP A 778 -29.96 22.86 44.56
CA ASP A 778 -31.17 23.33 43.89
C ASP A 778 -31.74 22.28 42.94
N TRP A 779 -30.89 21.67 42.12
CA TRP A 779 -31.27 20.64 41.15
C TRP A 779 -31.73 19.34 41.82
N PHE A 780 -31.04 18.87 42.87
CA PHE A 780 -31.47 17.71 43.66
C PHE A 780 -32.85 17.94 44.30
N ILE A 781 -33.09 19.13 44.88
CA ILE A 781 -34.40 19.50 45.45
C ILE A 781 -35.46 19.62 44.35
N ALA A 782 -35.11 20.13 43.16
CA ALA A 782 -36.02 20.23 42.02
C ALA A 782 -36.40 18.85 41.46
N TYR A 783 -35.41 17.95 41.30
CA TYR A 783 -35.60 16.54 40.95
C TYR A 783 -36.57 15.86 41.92
N GLN A 784 -36.31 15.98 43.22
CA GLN A 784 -37.17 15.41 44.25
C GLN A 784 -38.57 16.03 44.33
N LYS A 785 -38.79 17.23 43.77
CA LYS A 785 -40.12 17.83 43.63
C LYS A 785 -40.84 17.42 42.35
N ALA A 786 -40.09 17.14 41.28
CA ALA A 786 -40.62 16.70 39.99
C ALA A 786 -41.01 15.21 39.97
N HIS A 787 -40.40 14.39 40.84
CA HIS A 787 -40.70 12.96 40.99
C HIS A 787 -42.09 12.67 41.59
N PHE A 788 -43.13 12.89 40.80
CA PHE A 788 -44.47 12.33 40.99
C PHE A 788 -45.01 11.61 39.74
N ASP A 789 -44.22 11.56 38.65
CA ASP A 789 -44.41 10.63 37.53
C ASP A 789 -43.31 9.55 37.57
N ASP A 790 -43.70 8.27 37.61
CA ASP A 790 -42.79 7.10 37.57
C ASP A 790 -41.99 7.02 36.24
N ASP A 791 -42.48 7.69 35.19
CA ASP A 791 -41.89 7.67 33.84
C ASP A 791 -40.43 8.19 33.78
N SER A 792 -40.02 9.07 34.71
CA SER A 792 -38.68 9.68 34.68
C SER A 792 -37.55 8.67 34.92
N ASP A 793 -37.75 7.71 35.84
CA ASP A 793 -36.77 6.66 36.10
C ASP A 793 -36.74 5.64 34.97
N LEU A 794 -37.90 5.30 34.40
CA LEU A 794 -37.99 4.43 33.23
C LEU A 794 -37.23 5.01 32.03
N VAL A 795 -37.39 6.30 31.74
CA VAL A 795 -36.64 7.00 30.68
C VAL A 795 -35.13 7.00 30.97
N THR A 796 -34.73 7.17 32.23
CA THR A 796 -33.32 7.16 32.64
C THR A 796 -32.71 5.76 32.48
N SER A 797 -33.39 4.71 32.94
CA SER A 797 -32.98 3.32 32.76
C SER A 797 -32.93 2.93 31.27
N GLN A 798 -33.90 3.36 30.46
CA GLN A 798 -33.89 3.13 29.02
C GLN A 798 -32.70 3.79 28.33
N ALA A 799 -32.38 5.05 28.69
CA ALA A 799 -31.23 5.75 28.14
C ALA A 799 -29.90 5.08 28.54
N ILE A 800 -29.80 4.56 29.77
CA ILE A 800 -28.60 3.83 30.23
C ILE A 800 -28.48 2.47 29.52
N GLN A 801 -29.57 1.75 29.32
CA GLN A 801 -29.59 0.51 28.54
C GLN A 801 -29.14 0.76 27.09
N GLN A 802 -29.65 1.80 26.43
CA GLN A 802 -29.21 2.19 25.08
C GLN A 802 -27.70 2.48 25.03
N ILE A 803 -27.14 3.09 26.08
CA ILE A 803 -25.69 3.33 26.17
C ILE A 803 -24.93 2.00 26.41
N GLN A 804 -25.42 1.10 27.26
CA GLN A 804 -24.84 -0.24 27.44
C GLN A 804 -24.83 -1.03 26.12
N ASP A 805 -25.93 -0.98 25.36
CA ASP A 805 -26.06 -1.62 24.05
C ASP A 805 -25.08 -1.04 23.03
N LEU A 806 -24.85 0.29 23.04
CA LEU A 806 -23.80 0.92 22.24
C LEU A 806 -22.39 0.40 22.57
N TYR A 807 -22.03 0.30 23.86
CA TYR A 807 -20.72 -0.22 24.26
C TYR A 807 -20.57 -1.72 23.97
N ALA A 808 -21.66 -2.50 23.96
CA ALA A 808 -21.64 -3.88 23.49
C ALA A 808 -21.45 -3.97 21.96
N LEU A 809 -22.08 -3.05 21.21
CA LEU A 809 -21.94 -2.94 19.76
C LEU A 809 -20.52 -2.50 19.34
N THR A 810 -19.89 -1.56 20.08
CA THR A 810 -18.49 -1.15 19.81
C THR A 810 -17.49 -2.29 20.09
N GLN A 811 -17.69 -3.04 21.18
CA GLN A 811 -16.88 -4.22 21.54
C GLN A 811 -16.94 -5.34 20.50
N THR A 812 -18.11 -5.56 19.90
CA THR A 812 -18.32 -6.61 18.89
C THR A 812 -17.91 -6.17 17.48
N GLY A 813 -18.26 -4.94 17.07
CA GLY A 813 -17.93 -4.39 15.75
C GLY A 813 -16.42 -4.41 15.44
N GLY A 814 -15.59 -4.01 16.42
CA GLY A 814 -14.13 -3.97 16.26
C GLY A 814 -13.43 -5.30 15.95
N ARG A 815 -14.13 -6.44 16.08
CA ARG A 815 -13.59 -7.77 15.71
C ARG A 815 -13.88 -8.20 14.27
N SER A 816 -14.74 -7.46 13.56
CA SER A 816 -15.25 -7.88 12.24
C SER A 816 -14.45 -7.31 11.05
N SER A 817 -13.85 -6.13 11.19
CA SER A 817 -13.16 -5.43 10.10
C SER A 817 -11.94 -6.19 9.57
N SER A 818 -11.10 -6.73 10.46
CA SER A 818 -9.81 -7.36 10.08
C SER A 818 -9.93 -8.65 9.25
N ASN A 819 -11.12 -9.25 9.17
CA ASN A 819 -11.35 -10.46 8.36
C ASN A 819 -11.86 -10.15 6.94
N HIS A 820 -12.05 -8.88 6.56
CA HIS A 820 -12.33 -8.50 5.18
C HIS A 820 -11.05 -8.55 4.33
N ARG A 821 -10.70 -9.78 3.99
CA ARG A 821 -9.71 -10.25 3.01
C ARG A 821 -9.57 -9.31 1.82
N SER A 822 -8.59 -8.40 1.87
CA SER A 822 -8.21 -7.55 0.74
C SER A 822 -7.77 -8.40 -0.44
N THR A 823 -8.61 -8.50 -1.47
CA THR A 823 -8.23 -9.04 -2.77
C THR A 823 -7.39 -8.01 -3.55
N ALA A 824 -6.22 -7.68 -3.01
CA ALA A 824 -5.16 -7.00 -3.74
C ALA A 824 -4.40 -8.06 -4.54
N VAL A 825 -4.72 -8.19 -5.83
CA VAL A 825 -3.93 -9.02 -6.75
C VAL A 825 -2.75 -8.17 -7.21
N PHE A 826 -1.54 -8.74 -7.11
CA PHE A 826 -0.24 -8.12 -7.38
C PHE A 826 0.22 -7.02 -6.40
N SER A 827 1.17 -7.36 -5.53
CA SER A 827 2.55 -6.82 -5.65
C SER A 827 3.55 -7.50 -4.71
N LEU A 828 4.79 -7.65 -5.22
CA LEU A 828 6.08 -7.64 -4.53
C LEU A 828 6.44 -8.72 -3.48
N THR A 829 7.62 -9.28 -3.68
CA THR A 829 8.33 -10.21 -2.80
C THR A 829 8.56 -9.61 -1.40
N PRO A 830 8.31 -10.37 -0.31
CA PRO A 830 8.53 -9.89 1.04
C PRO A 830 10.03 -9.76 1.34
N THR A 831 10.53 -8.54 1.48
CA THR A 831 11.84 -8.27 2.08
C THR A 831 11.84 -8.72 3.53
N ARG A 832 12.59 -9.80 3.80
CA ARG A 832 12.66 -10.55 5.06
C ARG A 832 13.40 -9.76 6.16
N ASN A 833 12.75 -8.72 6.70
CA ASN A 833 13.16 -8.12 7.98
C ASN A 833 12.51 -8.90 9.12
N THR A 834 13.26 -9.88 9.65
CA THR A 834 12.91 -10.62 10.87
C THR A 834 12.96 -9.70 12.09
N PHE A 835 11.83 -9.07 12.42
CA PHE A 835 11.58 -8.64 13.79
C PHE A 835 11.22 -9.88 14.62
N THR A 836 11.88 -10.01 15.77
CA THR A 836 11.81 -11.19 16.63
C THR A 836 10.40 -11.37 17.23
N GLU A 837 9.90 -12.60 17.13
CA GLU A 837 8.70 -13.11 17.80
C GLU A 837 8.92 -13.07 19.33
N GLY A 838 8.58 -11.94 19.94
CA GLY A 838 8.94 -11.62 21.33
C GLY A 838 7.75 -11.15 22.16
N ALA A 839 7.26 -12.06 23.01
CA ALA A 839 6.25 -11.87 24.06
C ALA A 839 4.84 -11.40 23.63
N GLU A 840 3.82 -12.09 24.17
CA GLU A 840 2.41 -11.72 24.08
C GLU A 840 2.08 -10.47 24.93
N ASP A 841 2.65 -9.31 24.61
CA ASP A 841 2.10 -8.05 25.12
C ASP A 841 0.75 -7.81 24.42
N LYS A 842 -0.30 -8.39 25.02
CA LYS A 842 -1.71 -8.32 24.60
C LYS A 842 -2.21 -6.89 24.80
N GLY A 843 -1.73 -6.01 23.92
CA GLY A 843 -2.04 -4.58 23.92
C GLY A 843 -3.54 -4.38 24.10
N ILE A 844 -3.89 -3.65 25.16
CA ILE A 844 -5.27 -3.49 25.65
C ILE A 844 -6.15 -3.02 24.50
N GLY A 845 -6.86 -3.95 23.88
CA GLY A 845 -7.68 -3.68 22.71
C GLY A 845 -8.83 -2.75 23.06
N MET A 846 -9.39 -2.06 22.06
CA MET A 846 -10.52 -1.12 22.23
C MET A 846 -11.66 -1.74 23.07
N ALA A 847 -11.96 -3.02 22.86
CA ALA A 847 -12.96 -3.75 23.64
C ALA A 847 -12.68 -3.79 25.17
N ALA A 848 -11.41 -3.83 25.59
CA ALA A 848 -11.02 -3.81 27.00
C ALA A 848 -11.05 -2.38 27.60
N ILE A 849 -10.99 -1.34 26.78
CA ILE A 849 -11.28 0.04 27.22
C ILE A 849 -12.78 0.20 27.44
N PHE A 850 -13.60 -0.32 26.52
CA PHE A 850 -15.06 -0.28 26.63
C PHE A 850 -15.62 -1.14 27.77
N SER A 851 -15.04 -2.30 28.07
CA SER A 851 -15.50 -3.14 29.20
C SER A 851 -15.31 -2.44 30.56
N GLN A 852 -14.32 -1.56 30.70
CA GLN A 852 -14.12 -0.72 31.90
C GLN A 852 -15.24 0.32 32.11
N ARG A 853 -16.10 0.56 31.11
CA ARG A 853 -17.25 1.47 31.22
C ARG A 853 -18.48 0.79 31.83
N THR A 854 -18.61 -0.53 31.70
CA THR A 854 -19.74 -1.30 32.26
C THR A 854 -19.99 -1.01 33.76
N PRO A 855 -18.98 -1.04 34.65
CA PRO A 855 -19.20 -0.74 36.08
C PRO A 855 -19.63 0.70 36.36
N ILE A 856 -19.40 1.64 35.44
CA ILE A 856 -19.85 3.03 35.51
C ILE A 856 -21.32 3.12 35.08
N LEU A 857 -21.70 2.41 34.02
CA LEU A 857 -23.10 2.32 33.57
C LEU A 857 -23.97 1.60 34.61
N ASP A 858 -23.51 0.47 35.15
CA ASP A 858 -24.17 -0.23 36.27
C ASP A 858 -24.17 0.63 37.55
N ALA A 859 -23.25 1.59 37.68
CA ALA A 859 -23.25 2.57 38.75
C ALA A 859 -24.29 3.67 38.54
N MET A 860 -24.60 4.05 37.30
CA MET A 860 -25.63 5.03 36.93
C MET A 860 -27.03 4.40 36.87
N ALA A 861 -27.16 3.14 36.46
CA ALA A 861 -28.41 2.39 36.38
C ALA A 861 -29.11 2.22 37.75
N ARG A 862 -28.37 2.40 38.85
CA ARG A 862 -28.87 2.42 40.24
C ARG A 862 -29.52 3.76 40.65
N GLY A 863 -29.96 4.56 39.68
CA GLY A 863 -30.66 5.82 39.90
C GLY A 863 -29.75 7.02 40.21
N PHE A 864 -30.23 8.21 39.89
CA PHE A 864 -29.55 9.47 40.22
C PHE A 864 -29.47 9.69 41.73
N GLU A 865 -30.56 9.40 42.46
CA GLU A 865 -30.70 9.67 43.89
C GLU A 865 -29.57 9.05 44.74
N ALA A 866 -29.31 7.75 44.58
CA ALA A 866 -28.25 7.03 45.28
C ALA A 866 -26.85 7.65 45.09
N ARG A 867 -26.63 8.32 43.95
CA ARG A 867 -25.38 9.02 43.61
C ARG A 867 -25.36 10.44 44.13
N ALA A 868 -26.48 11.16 44.01
CA ALA A 868 -26.63 12.50 44.55
C ALA A 868 -26.39 12.53 46.06
N LEU A 869 -27.01 11.59 46.78
CA LEU A 869 -26.84 11.45 48.22
C LEU A 869 -25.38 11.14 48.59
N LYS A 870 -24.70 10.24 47.86
CA LYS A 870 -23.27 9.96 48.10
C LYS A 870 -22.35 11.14 47.79
N LEU A 871 -22.68 11.95 46.78
CA LEU A 871 -21.96 13.20 46.50
C LEU A 871 -22.19 14.23 47.62
N LEU A 872 -23.44 14.39 48.08
CA LEU A 872 -23.76 15.27 49.20
C LEU A 872 -23.09 14.83 50.50
N VAL A 873 -22.99 13.51 50.77
CA VAL A 873 -22.20 12.96 51.90
C VAL A 873 -20.73 13.37 51.77
N ALA A 874 -20.12 13.16 50.60
CA ALA A 874 -18.71 13.49 50.37
C ALA A 874 -18.43 15.01 50.40
N MET A 875 -19.41 15.83 50.04
CA MET A 875 -19.33 17.30 50.05
C MET A 875 -19.93 17.92 51.33
N SER A 876 -20.31 17.11 52.33
CA SER A 876 -21.16 17.55 53.44
C SER A 876 -20.59 18.70 54.25
N GLY A 877 -19.27 18.75 54.41
CA GLY A 877 -18.55 19.88 55.03
C GLY A 877 -18.74 21.21 54.29
N LEU A 878 -18.85 21.18 52.96
CA LEU A 878 -18.98 22.35 52.09
C LEU A 878 -20.44 22.85 51.91
N ILE A 879 -21.44 22.03 52.27
CA ILE A 879 -22.86 22.42 52.22
C ILE A 879 -23.13 23.52 53.25
N ARG A 880 -23.74 24.62 52.81
CA ARG A 880 -24.06 25.78 53.68
C ARG A 880 -25.22 25.47 54.64
N PRO A 881 -25.39 26.20 55.76
CA PRO A 881 -26.51 25.98 56.68
C PRO A 881 -27.90 26.12 56.01
N GLU A 882 -28.05 27.06 55.07
CA GLU A 882 -29.29 27.30 54.33
C GLU A 882 -29.60 26.15 53.34
N GLU A 883 -28.56 25.56 52.75
CA GLU A 883 -28.65 24.39 51.89
C GLU A 883 -28.99 23.15 52.72
N SER A 884 -28.33 22.98 53.88
CA SER A 884 -28.60 21.90 54.84
C SER A 884 -30.05 21.92 55.32
N LYS A 885 -30.60 23.09 55.67
CA LYS A 885 -32.02 23.29 56.00
C LYS A 885 -32.94 22.74 54.91
N ARG A 886 -32.64 23.06 53.65
CA ARG A 886 -33.47 22.67 52.49
C ARG A 886 -33.35 21.19 52.16
N ILE A 887 -32.15 20.61 52.27
CA ILE A 887 -31.89 19.18 52.05
C ILE A 887 -32.53 18.35 53.15
N GLY A 888 -32.28 18.67 54.43
CA GLY A 888 -32.78 17.92 55.58
C GLY A 888 -34.30 17.73 55.55
N ASN A 889 -35.05 18.78 55.19
CA ASN A 889 -36.51 18.71 55.05
C ASN A 889 -36.98 17.79 53.91
N VAL A 890 -36.21 17.66 52.82
CA VAL A 890 -36.51 16.71 51.73
C VAL A 890 -36.17 15.28 52.17
N LEU A 891 -35.00 15.08 52.77
CA LEU A 891 -34.54 13.77 53.27
C LEU A 891 -35.48 13.18 54.33
N TRP A 892 -35.87 13.99 55.33
CA TRP A 892 -36.81 13.57 56.37
C TRP A 892 -38.16 13.14 55.79
N LYS A 893 -38.72 13.93 54.87
CA LYS A 893 -40.05 13.68 54.33
C LYS A 893 -40.10 12.51 53.37
N LYS A 894 -39.15 12.41 52.43
CA LYS A 894 -39.20 11.48 51.30
C LYS A 894 -38.33 10.21 51.44
N HIS A 895 -37.18 10.27 52.12
CA HIS A 895 -36.12 9.28 51.88
C HIS A 895 -35.83 8.33 53.06
N LEU A 896 -36.15 8.69 54.31
CA LEU A 896 -35.87 7.83 55.47
C LEU A 896 -36.68 6.51 55.54
N GLU A 897 -37.58 6.26 54.59
CA GLU A 897 -38.34 5.01 54.44
C GLU A 897 -37.88 4.15 53.25
N ASP A 898 -36.78 4.55 52.58
CA ASP A 898 -36.17 3.75 51.52
C ASP A 898 -35.66 2.40 52.05
N ASN A 899 -35.89 1.35 51.26
CA ASN A 899 -35.53 -0.02 51.57
C ASN A 899 -34.10 -0.40 51.11
N ASP A 900 -33.40 0.40 50.29
CA ASP A 900 -31.99 0.12 49.97
C ASP A 900 -31.05 0.59 51.11
N PRO A 901 -30.42 -0.31 51.89
CA PRO A 901 -29.50 0.07 52.96
C PRO A 901 -28.28 0.89 52.46
N LYS A 902 -27.93 0.80 51.17
CA LYS A 902 -26.81 1.54 50.56
C LYS A 902 -27.16 2.99 50.25
N ILE A 903 -28.45 3.34 50.21
CA ILE A 903 -28.95 4.70 50.07
C ILE A 903 -29.27 5.22 51.47
N LEU A 904 -29.95 4.40 52.28
CA LEU A 904 -30.35 4.71 53.65
C LEU A 904 -29.17 5.16 54.54
N SER A 905 -28.01 4.53 54.42
CA SER A 905 -26.79 4.98 55.14
C SER A 905 -26.39 6.42 54.81
N ALA A 906 -26.43 6.82 53.54
CA ALA A 906 -26.13 8.17 53.09
C ALA A 906 -27.21 9.18 53.52
N ILE A 907 -28.48 8.78 53.50
CA ILE A 907 -29.61 9.59 53.99
C ILE A 907 -29.46 9.84 55.49
N CYS A 908 -29.25 8.79 56.29
CA CYS A 908 -29.07 8.89 57.74
C CYS A 908 -27.89 9.80 58.10
N PHE A 909 -26.74 9.64 57.44
CA PHE A 909 -25.59 10.54 57.61
C PHE A 909 -25.96 12.00 57.31
N LEU A 910 -26.60 12.27 56.17
CA LEU A 910 -26.97 13.63 55.78
C LEU A 910 -28.03 14.25 56.69
N VAL A 911 -29.02 13.49 57.14
CA VAL A 911 -30.04 13.96 58.09
C VAL A 911 -29.38 14.32 59.43
N MET A 912 -28.47 13.49 59.94
CA MET A 912 -27.69 13.81 61.15
C MET A 912 -26.79 15.04 60.96
N GLN A 913 -26.14 15.18 59.81
CA GLN A 913 -25.31 16.35 59.50
C GLN A 913 -26.14 17.63 59.35
N CYS A 914 -27.36 17.54 58.82
CA CYS A 914 -28.31 18.65 58.77
C CYS A 914 -28.81 19.02 60.17
N ALA A 915 -29.09 18.02 61.03
CA ALA A 915 -29.46 18.25 62.43
C ALA A 915 -28.35 18.95 63.23
N GLU A 916 -27.09 18.60 62.99
CA GLU A 916 -25.94 19.26 63.61
C GLU A 916 -25.77 20.70 63.13
N LYS A 917 -25.92 20.95 61.82
CA LYS A 917 -25.76 22.29 61.24
C LYS A 917 -26.95 23.22 61.47
N ASN A 918 -28.16 22.68 61.65
CA ASN A 918 -29.38 23.43 61.89
C ASN A 918 -30.44 22.53 62.59
N PRO A 919 -30.39 22.45 63.93
CA PRO A 919 -31.26 21.55 64.69
C PRO A 919 -32.73 21.98 64.69
N ASP A 920 -33.01 23.28 64.83
CA ASP A 920 -34.34 23.80 65.11
C ASP A 920 -35.34 23.50 63.97
N ASP A 921 -34.92 23.68 62.71
CA ASP A 921 -35.77 23.45 61.54
C ASP A 921 -36.12 21.96 61.33
N LEU A 922 -35.18 21.07 61.64
CA LEU A 922 -35.40 19.62 61.54
C LEU A 922 -36.23 19.13 62.72
N LEU A 923 -35.96 19.59 63.95
CA LEU A 923 -36.75 19.29 65.14
C LEU A 923 -38.21 19.74 64.95
N ALA A 924 -38.45 20.95 64.43
CA ALA A 924 -39.79 21.42 64.11
C ALA A 924 -40.50 20.51 63.09
N SER A 925 -39.79 19.99 62.08
CA SER A 925 -40.35 19.05 61.10
C SER A 925 -40.69 17.69 61.73
N ILE A 926 -39.84 17.19 62.62
CA ILE A 926 -40.07 15.93 63.36
C ILE A 926 -41.25 16.09 64.34
N GLU A 927 -41.33 17.20 65.08
CA GLU A 927 -42.45 17.49 65.99
C GLU A 927 -43.78 17.60 65.26
N VAL A 928 -43.83 18.24 64.08
CA VAL A 928 -45.04 18.34 63.26
C VAL A 928 -45.54 16.97 62.83
N ASP A 929 -44.66 16.09 62.36
CA ASP A 929 -45.07 14.74 61.94
C ASP A 929 -45.47 13.86 63.14
N LEU A 930 -44.77 13.97 64.29
CA LEU A 930 -45.13 13.28 65.54
C LEU A 930 -46.43 13.78 66.19
N ARG A 931 -46.78 15.07 66.00
CA ARG A 931 -48.05 15.66 66.47
C ARG A 931 -49.15 15.62 65.41
N SER A 932 -48.92 15.00 64.26
CA SER A 932 -49.92 14.87 63.19
C SER A 932 -51.18 14.15 63.70
N SER A 933 -52.35 14.64 63.29
CA SER A 933 -53.62 13.96 63.55
C SER A 933 -53.75 12.64 62.79
N SER A 934 -52.91 12.39 61.77
CA SER A 934 -52.86 11.13 61.04
C SER A 934 -51.96 10.11 61.75
N ASP A 935 -52.56 8.98 62.14
CA ASP A 935 -51.88 7.86 62.80
C ASP A 935 -50.75 7.29 61.93
N ASP A 936 -50.95 7.21 60.61
CA ASP A 936 -49.93 6.77 59.65
C ASP A 936 -48.72 7.71 59.63
N THR A 937 -48.94 9.02 59.67
CA THR A 937 -47.85 10.02 59.72
C THR A 937 -47.07 9.94 61.03
N ARG A 938 -47.74 9.73 62.17
CA ARG A 938 -47.05 9.52 63.46
C ARG A 938 -46.24 8.23 63.46
N LEU A 939 -46.80 7.13 62.92
CA LEU A 939 -46.13 5.83 62.82
C LEU A 939 -44.91 5.90 61.88
N ALA A 940 -45.04 6.59 60.75
CA ALA A 940 -43.94 6.91 59.84
C ALA A 940 -42.80 7.66 60.55
N ALA A 941 -43.11 8.75 61.27
CA ALA A 941 -42.13 9.52 62.03
C ALA A 941 -41.40 8.67 63.09
N ILE A 942 -42.12 7.81 63.82
CA ILE A 942 -41.52 6.88 64.80
C ILE A 942 -40.57 5.89 64.12
N ARG A 943 -40.95 5.32 62.96
CA ARG A 943 -40.08 4.43 62.18
C ARG A 943 -38.81 5.14 61.71
N LYS A 944 -38.93 6.35 61.16
CA LYS A 944 -37.80 7.19 60.73
C LYS A 944 -36.84 7.50 61.89
N MET A 945 -37.36 7.80 63.08
CA MET A 945 -36.53 7.99 64.28
C MET A 945 -35.82 6.68 64.71
N SER A 946 -36.50 5.53 64.65
CA SER A 946 -35.88 4.23 64.94
C SER A 946 -34.74 3.90 63.96
N ILE A 947 -34.93 4.16 62.66
CA ILE A 947 -33.92 4.00 61.62
C ILE A 947 -32.70 4.88 61.88
N LEU A 948 -32.90 6.18 62.14
CA LEU A 948 -31.81 7.10 62.50
C LEU A 948 -31.05 6.64 63.76
N THR A 949 -31.76 6.18 64.78
CA THR A 949 -31.15 5.70 66.03
C THR A 949 -30.27 4.47 65.80
N ASN A 950 -30.74 3.51 64.99
CA ASN A 950 -30.00 2.30 64.64
C ASN A 950 -28.75 2.62 63.80
N TRP A 951 -28.89 3.46 62.77
CA TRP A 951 -27.75 3.89 61.93
C TRP A 951 -26.74 4.75 62.69
N ARG A 952 -27.17 5.57 63.66
CA ARG A 952 -26.27 6.34 64.51
C ARG A 952 -25.33 5.40 65.29
N PHE A 953 -25.84 4.32 65.87
CA PHE A 953 -25.01 3.32 66.53
C PHE A 953 -23.98 2.70 65.58
N GLN A 954 -24.39 2.36 64.35
CA GLN A 954 -23.47 1.81 63.35
C GLN A 954 -22.37 2.81 62.94
N ILE A 955 -22.72 4.07 62.67
CA ILE A 955 -21.74 5.12 62.31
C ILE A 955 -20.80 5.43 63.48
N MET A 956 -21.30 5.51 64.71
CA MET A 956 -20.47 5.71 65.91
C MET A 956 -19.57 4.50 66.23
N SER A 957 -19.87 3.31 65.68
CA SER A 957 -19.04 2.09 65.85
C SER A 957 -17.96 1.91 64.77
N GLN A 958 -17.91 2.80 63.77
CA GLN A 958 -16.90 2.82 62.70
C GLN A 958 -15.82 3.89 62.90
N HIS A 959 -15.95 4.69 63.96
CA HIS A 959 -14.94 5.61 64.48
C HIS A 959 -14.23 5.00 65.71
#